data_AF-A0A8H4IL41-F1
#
_entry.id   AF-A0A8H4IL41-F1
#
_cell.length_a   1.000
_cell.length_b   1.000
_cell.length_c   1.000
_cell.angle_alpha   90.00
_cell.angle_beta   90.00
_cell.angle_gamma   90.00
#
_symmetry.space_group_name_H-M   'P 1'
#
loop_
_entity.id
_entity.type
_entity.pdbx_description
1 polymer ?
#
loop_
_entity_poly.entity_id
_entity_poly.type
_entity_poly.pdbx_seq_one_letter_code
_entity_poly.pdbx_strand_id
1 'polypeptide(L)'
;MGKPKSNPAPQASVEDELAAVLPKDNRPWWKQSHLLKLNLSIGSILMFSSANGYDGTLMNSLQALTQWNEFMDYPAGEWLGFINAIYWLGVGVCFPPAAYVANRWGRKLGVWVGVVFLILGTALQTSAHNVAAFVAARFFIGVAGSWIGASIPVLINEIAYPTHRGIVNALYNCGWHAGSIVAAWICFGTRNLESSWSWRLPSLFQIALPALAVPGLIFVPESPRWLISMDRTEEARSLLGVCHGAGDVASPLVAYEVASIEEAIRADKLAGEKTSYADMIKTPGNRRRLFITITLGIFAQWTGNGVVSYYLALVLNTAGITNFSHQLLISGCLQIWNLIFSVLAAVSVDKLGRRVLFLSSAAIELVAYVVITGLSGSFAETGASSVGIAVVPFLFIFYAGYDIALTPLLTAYPCEIWPYQLRSKGNAVTWVTTVSAIFFNTFVNPIALDAIGWKYYIVFVVFIVLYGITVWFWYPETKGLTLERIAMVFDGEDAVPESATTGAAFAAEKEAMQERLEMVDSGSKFDPASLAILERLNYAVSLLESQANQPQTPAAVPAQPPMASNTAIDEAAHEIEILELSVPSSMSAAHLLEWPIFGNKYDRKYLNAALFEHSPCTTAFDGDTGSDEVADAPDAQSAQRSKMPGKGIQKEEVHDLIQAFLENVHTKNPVLDSTDLMRWATPISEHGFGWSSRSCLLLIVCALGALSAPFQTTQITSAEATSLSETENYTTAETYYTESRKRIGLLGTSLIAAQCSFLSGIYEMYSLRPLQAWTSFSRAAGVIHVYRIGNSNPTTPRPSSTLSLEHRLYWSCLKSISEIREQLPLPPSGLASLDCPLFPTLPGSASETRDPPLENIFEKSWFYYLAEISSRRISNRILNAFYKGDHNDWLSSDLESMIGIAHELESQIEQWYDLSLKMLVKLLKFIARSQHIQRPVGYAGVEVPQEELAFMIRVREIYMYTLLYRPFLFLATHKQEVIQRDPRVQVLAEKCLRNCFHISSSVGIKHRHHGTYFVGRGLFSIGLIILATLKTGRLNVPSDWRRHMDRILAFLEYWELESPDLARGRAILQETLREFGDVYA
;
A
#
# COMPACT_ATOMS: atom_id res chain seq x y z
N MET A 1 20.02 50.86 -5.61
CA MET A 1 18.88 50.53 -6.49
C MET A 1 18.72 49.01 -6.53
N GLY A 2 17.94 48.45 -5.62
CA GLY A 2 17.65 47.01 -5.60
C GLY A 2 16.48 46.71 -6.52
N LYS A 3 16.68 45.82 -7.49
CA LYS A 3 15.62 45.33 -8.39
C LYS A 3 14.49 44.66 -7.56
N PRO A 4 13.22 44.78 -7.97
CA PRO A 4 12.11 44.20 -7.24
C PRO A 4 12.17 42.67 -7.35
N LYS A 5 12.00 41.97 -6.22
CA LYS A 5 11.78 40.52 -6.19
C LYS A 5 10.47 40.23 -6.93
N SER A 6 10.55 39.57 -8.09
CA SER A 6 9.39 39.01 -8.77
C SER A 6 8.82 37.90 -7.88
N ASN A 7 7.59 38.10 -7.39
CA ASN A 7 6.84 37.04 -6.70
C ASN A 7 6.68 35.84 -7.65
N PRO A 8 7.02 34.61 -7.23
CA PRO A 8 6.69 33.41 -8.01
C PRO A 8 5.17 33.25 -8.10
N ALA A 9 4.68 32.81 -9.27
CA ALA A 9 3.26 32.52 -9.48
C ALA A 9 2.80 31.37 -8.57
N PRO A 10 1.52 31.33 -8.15
CA PRO A 10 1.01 30.29 -7.24
C PRO A 10 1.09 28.90 -7.90
N GLN A 11 1.58 27.90 -7.15
CA GLN A 11 1.45 26.47 -7.51
C GLN A 11 -0.03 26.11 -7.64
N ALA A 12 -0.35 25.25 -8.63
CA ALA A 12 -1.71 24.73 -8.78
C ALA A 12 -2.03 23.79 -7.60
N SER A 13 -2.91 24.19 -6.68
CA SER A 13 -3.31 23.38 -5.53
C SER A 13 -4.26 22.25 -5.97
N VAL A 14 -4.60 21.30 -5.10
CA VAL A 14 -5.73 20.36 -5.32
C VAL A 14 -7.02 21.12 -5.66
N GLU A 15 -7.12 22.38 -5.24
CA GLU A 15 -8.22 23.28 -5.59
C GLU A 15 -8.17 23.70 -7.07
N ASP A 16 -7.00 23.74 -7.72
CA ASP A 16 -6.83 24.09 -9.14
C ASP A 16 -7.14 22.91 -10.09
N GLU A 17 -6.83 21.67 -9.72
CA GLU A 17 -7.30 20.47 -10.44
C GLU A 17 -8.81 20.29 -10.29
N LEU A 18 -9.33 20.49 -9.08
CA LEU A 18 -10.78 20.50 -8.85
C LEU A 18 -11.45 21.66 -9.61
N ALA A 19 -10.86 22.86 -9.64
CA ALA A 19 -11.36 24.00 -10.40
C ALA A 19 -11.36 23.79 -11.91
N ALA A 20 -10.46 22.95 -12.44
CA ALA A 20 -10.44 22.59 -13.86
C ALA A 20 -11.61 21.68 -14.27
N VAL A 21 -12.11 20.87 -13.33
CA VAL A 21 -13.15 19.85 -13.54
C VAL A 21 -14.54 20.34 -13.07
N LEU A 22 -14.59 21.38 -12.22
CA LEU A 22 -15.83 22.02 -11.80
C LEU A 22 -16.57 22.62 -13.01
N PRO A 23 -17.91 22.50 -13.07
CA PRO A 23 -18.70 23.13 -14.13
C PRO A 23 -18.44 24.64 -14.14
N LYS A 24 -18.05 25.22 -15.29
CA LYS A 24 -17.81 26.67 -15.46
C LYS A 24 -19.09 27.53 -15.37
N ASP A 25 -20.19 26.95 -14.90
CA ASP A 25 -21.46 27.63 -14.71
C ASP A 25 -21.39 28.56 -13.48
N ASN A 26 -21.24 29.85 -13.74
CA ASN A 26 -21.15 30.92 -12.73
C ASN A 26 -22.49 31.21 -11.99
N ARG A 27 -23.40 30.22 -11.94
CA ARG A 27 -24.70 30.35 -11.25
C ARG A 27 -24.50 29.98 -9.78
N PRO A 28 -24.97 30.79 -8.82
CA PRO A 28 -24.85 30.46 -7.42
C PRO A 28 -25.61 29.17 -7.07
N TRP A 29 -25.07 28.39 -6.14
CA TRP A 29 -25.55 27.04 -5.78
C TRP A 29 -27.06 26.97 -5.45
N TRP A 30 -27.64 28.03 -4.87
CA TRP A 30 -29.06 28.08 -4.52
C TRP A 30 -30.00 28.16 -5.74
N LYS A 31 -29.48 28.46 -6.94
CA LYS A 31 -30.24 28.45 -8.20
C LYS A 31 -30.18 27.09 -8.92
N GLN A 32 -29.32 26.18 -8.48
CA GLN A 32 -29.21 24.82 -9.04
C GLN A 32 -30.10 23.87 -8.24
N SER A 33 -31.12 23.30 -8.88
CA SER A 33 -32.16 22.51 -8.20
C SER A 33 -31.64 21.23 -7.54
N HIS A 34 -30.61 20.60 -8.10
CA HIS A 34 -29.98 19.39 -7.54
C HIS A 34 -29.13 19.73 -6.29
N LEU A 35 -28.27 20.76 -6.36
CA LEU A 35 -27.49 21.21 -5.19
C LEU A 35 -28.38 21.78 -4.09
N LEU A 36 -29.47 22.47 -4.43
CA LEU A 36 -30.44 22.97 -3.45
C LEU A 36 -31.12 21.81 -2.70
N LYS A 37 -31.57 20.77 -3.42
CA LYS A 37 -32.14 19.56 -2.81
C LYS A 37 -31.11 18.84 -1.93
N LEU A 38 -29.87 18.72 -2.40
CA LEU A 38 -28.78 18.08 -1.67
C LEU A 38 -28.46 18.85 -0.38
N ASN A 39 -28.19 20.15 -0.48
CA ASN A 39 -27.87 21.00 0.66
C ASN A 39 -29.03 21.09 1.67
N LEU A 40 -30.29 21.07 1.20
CA LEU A 40 -31.46 21.04 2.10
C LEU A 40 -31.58 19.70 2.83
N SER A 41 -31.27 18.59 2.16
CA SER A 41 -31.25 17.26 2.76
C SER A 41 -30.10 17.11 3.77
N ILE A 42 -28.92 17.63 3.44
CA ILE A 42 -27.76 17.75 4.34
C ILE A 42 -28.08 18.65 5.54
N GLY A 43 -28.73 19.80 5.30
CA GLY A 43 -29.23 20.70 6.34
C GLY A 43 -30.16 20.00 7.33
N SER A 44 -31.02 19.11 6.84
CA SER A 44 -31.91 18.31 7.67
C SER A 44 -31.13 17.31 8.53
N ILE A 45 -30.18 16.54 7.96
CA ILE A 45 -29.40 15.58 8.76
C ILE A 45 -28.41 16.23 9.74
N LEU A 46 -27.98 17.48 9.49
CA LEU A 46 -27.22 18.28 10.46
C LEU A 46 -27.99 18.45 11.79
N MET A 47 -29.32 18.49 11.75
CA MET A 47 -30.15 18.62 12.94
C MET A 47 -30.05 17.41 13.87
N PHE A 48 -29.55 16.24 13.44
CA PHE A 48 -29.33 15.13 14.37
C PHE A 48 -28.24 15.41 15.41
N SER A 49 -27.28 16.30 15.12
CA SER A 49 -26.28 16.78 16.10
C SER A 49 -26.95 17.45 17.32
N SER A 50 -28.12 18.05 17.09
CA SER A 50 -28.90 18.74 18.13
C SER A 50 -29.33 17.82 19.26
N ALA A 51 -29.43 16.50 19.05
CA ALA A 51 -29.80 15.55 20.10
C ALA A 51 -28.81 15.55 21.28
N ASN A 52 -27.51 15.66 20.99
CA ASN A 52 -26.46 15.71 22.02
C ASN A 52 -26.50 17.03 22.79
N GLY A 53 -26.70 18.16 22.11
CA GLY A 53 -26.81 19.47 22.77
C GLY A 53 -28.10 19.64 23.57
N TYR A 54 -29.20 19.09 23.07
CA TYR A 54 -30.46 19.04 23.80
C TYR A 54 -30.27 18.34 25.14
N ASP A 55 -29.64 17.15 25.14
CA ASP A 55 -29.40 16.36 26.35
C ASP A 55 -28.58 17.12 27.41
N GLY A 56 -27.46 17.72 26.99
CA GLY A 56 -26.56 18.44 27.88
C GLY A 56 -27.23 19.63 28.56
N THR A 57 -27.95 20.45 27.78
CA THR A 57 -28.63 21.63 28.33
C THR A 57 -29.89 21.26 29.10
N LEU A 58 -30.59 20.20 28.69
CA LEU A 58 -31.75 19.67 29.41
C LEU A 58 -31.34 19.34 30.84
N MET A 59 -30.24 18.60 31.05
CA MET A 59 -29.82 18.21 32.39
C MET A 59 -29.48 19.39 33.29
N ASN A 60 -28.83 20.42 32.75
CA ASN A 60 -28.60 21.67 33.48
C ASN A 60 -29.92 22.36 33.86
N SER A 61 -30.87 22.39 32.93
CA SER A 61 -32.18 23.04 33.13
C SER A 61 -33.08 22.28 34.11
N LEU A 62 -33.00 20.94 34.11
CA LEU A 62 -33.73 20.07 35.03
C LEU A 62 -33.29 20.25 36.49
N GLN A 63 -31.99 20.46 36.73
CA GLN A 63 -31.46 20.73 38.07
C GLN A 63 -32.00 22.04 38.68
N ALA A 64 -32.41 22.99 37.84
CA ALA A 64 -33.05 24.23 38.29
C ALA A 64 -34.54 24.06 38.66
N LEU A 65 -35.19 22.95 38.26
CA LEU A 65 -36.60 22.67 38.53
C LEU A 65 -36.77 21.98 39.88
N THR A 66 -37.60 22.54 40.75
CA THR A 66 -37.89 21.96 42.07
C THR A 66 -38.56 20.59 41.97
N GLN A 67 -39.47 20.41 41.02
CA GLN A 67 -40.21 19.15 40.82
C GLN A 67 -39.31 17.98 40.39
N TRP A 68 -38.22 18.27 39.67
CA TRP A 68 -37.24 17.24 39.30
C TRP A 68 -36.35 16.87 40.50
N ASN A 69 -35.91 17.87 41.28
CA ASN A 69 -35.17 17.62 42.52
C ASN A 69 -35.97 16.79 43.52
N GLU A 70 -37.28 17.05 43.68
CA GLU A 70 -38.16 16.23 44.52
C GLU A 70 -38.30 14.79 44.02
N PHE A 71 -38.43 14.57 42.70
CA PHE A 71 -38.50 13.23 42.12
C PHE A 71 -37.20 12.43 42.33
N MET A 72 -36.05 13.12 42.33
CA MET A 72 -34.72 12.53 42.48
C MET A 72 -34.23 12.43 43.93
N ASP A 73 -35.05 12.83 44.90
CA ASP A 73 -34.69 12.91 46.33
C ASP A 73 -33.45 13.81 46.58
N TYR A 74 -33.48 15.02 46.00
CA TYR A 74 -32.43 16.05 46.11
C TYR A 74 -31.01 15.51 45.84
N PRO A 75 -30.71 15.12 44.59
CA PRO A 75 -29.44 14.49 44.25
C PRO A 75 -28.27 15.45 44.46
N ALA A 76 -27.29 15.04 45.27
CA ALA A 76 -26.10 15.84 45.60
C ALA A 76 -24.81 15.02 45.44
N GLY A 77 -23.68 15.72 45.30
CA GLY A 77 -22.33 15.13 45.26
C GLY A 77 -22.17 14.03 44.21
N GLU A 78 -21.78 12.84 44.67
CA GLU A 78 -21.45 11.67 43.84
C GLU A 78 -22.65 11.20 43.00
N TRP A 79 -23.87 11.25 43.55
CA TRP A 79 -25.06 10.76 42.86
C TRP A 79 -25.47 11.66 41.70
N LEU A 80 -25.41 12.98 41.90
CA LEU A 80 -25.68 13.96 40.83
C LEU A 80 -24.62 13.87 39.72
N GLY A 81 -23.36 13.65 40.09
CA GLY A 81 -22.28 13.39 39.13
C GLY A 81 -22.54 12.14 38.29
N PHE A 82 -22.95 11.04 38.94
CA PHE A 82 -23.24 9.78 38.26
C PHE A 82 -24.40 9.88 37.26
N ILE A 83 -25.51 10.52 37.65
CA ILE A 83 -26.70 10.69 36.79
C ILE A 83 -26.36 11.43 35.50
N ASN A 84 -25.47 12.43 35.56
CA ASN A 84 -25.06 13.21 34.40
C ASN A 84 -23.98 12.48 33.58
N ALA A 85 -23.05 11.79 34.25
CA ALA A 85 -21.94 11.09 33.59
C ALA A 85 -22.36 9.82 32.85
N ILE A 86 -23.46 9.15 33.24
CA ILE A 86 -23.89 7.89 32.61
C ILE A 86 -24.25 8.04 31.13
N TYR A 87 -24.67 9.23 30.70
CA TYR A 87 -24.87 9.56 29.27
C TYR A 87 -23.56 9.33 28.49
N TRP A 88 -22.46 9.91 28.98
CA TRP A 88 -21.14 9.81 28.34
C TRP A 88 -20.57 8.40 28.41
N LEU A 89 -20.91 7.62 29.44
CA LEU A 89 -20.58 6.20 29.49
C LEU A 89 -21.28 5.42 28.37
N GLY A 90 -22.57 5.68 28.13
CA GLY A 90 -23.31 5.11 27.01
C GLY A 90 -22.72 5.50 25.66
N VAL A 91 -22.31 6.76 25.52
CA VAL A 91 -21.61 7.24 24.31
C VAL A 91 -20.30 6.48 24.10
N GLY A 92 -19.44 6.41 25.12
CA GLY A 92 -18.12 5.80 25.02
C GLY A 92 -18.13 4.30 24.73
N VAL A 93 -19.00 3.55 25.41
CA VAL A 93 -19.08 2.08 25.26
C VAL A 93 -19.62 1.68 23.89
N CYS A 94 -20.61 2.41 23.37
CA CYS A 94 -21.27 2.05 22.11
C CYS A 94 -20.64 2.68 20.86
N PHE A 95 -19.66 3.59 21.01
CA PHE A 95 -18.99 4.22 19.87
C PHE A 95 -18.24 3.22 18.94
N PRO A 96 -17.42 2.27 19.44
CA PRO A 96 -16.74 1.31 18.56
C PRO A 96 -17.68 0.33 17.84
N PRO A 97 -18.68 -0.29 18.49
CA PRO A 97 -19.70 -1.09 17.80
C PRO A 97 -20.47 -0.29 16.75
N ALA A 98 -20.83 0.96 17.04
CA ALA A 98 -21.50 1.84 16.09
C ALA A 98 -20.65 2.09 14.84
N ALA A 99 -19.36 2.41 15.02
CA ALA A 99 -18.43 2.60 13.90
C ALA A 99 -18.24 1.32 13.07
N TYR A 100 -18.15 0.15 13.71
CA TYR A 100 -18.03 -1.14 13.01
C TYR A 100 -19.26 -1.44 12.15
N VAL A 101 -20.47 -1.26 12.72
CA VAL A 101 -21.72 -1.49 11.99
C VAL A 101 -21.89 -0.51 10.84
N ALA A 102 -21.56 0.77 11.05
CA ALA A 102 -21.62 1.80 10.01
C ALA A 102 -20.64 1.53 8.85
N ASN A 103 -19.48 0.91 9.11
CA ASN A 103 -18.53 0.51 8.08
C ASN A 103 -18.99 -0.74 7.31
N ARG A 104 -19.63 -1.71 7.99
CA ARG A 104 -20.00 -2.99 7.37
C ARG A 104 -21.35 -2.99 6.65
N TRP A 105 -22.35 -2.26 7.16
CA TRP A 105 -23.72 -2.30 6.63
C TRP A 105 -24.24 -0.95 6.10
N GLY A 106 -23.40 0.08 6.08
CA GLY A 106 -23.72 1.40 5.55
C GLY A 106 -23.99 2.43 6.64
N ARG A 107 -23.90 3.72 6.27
CA ARG A 107 -24.03 4.82 7.24
C ARG A 107 -25.48 5.01 7.68
N LYS A 108 -26.45 4.84 6.77
CA LYS A 108 -27.87 5.07 7.09
C LYS A 108 -28.41 4.08 8.12
N LEU A 109 -27.96 2.82 8.08
CA LEU A 109 -28.38 1.82 9.05
C LEU A 109 -27.96 2.21 10.47
N GLY A 110 -26.72 2.71 10.64
CA GLY A 110 -26.24 3.21 11.93
C GLY A 110 -27.10 4.34 12.48
N VAL A 111 -27.53 5.27 11.62
CA VAL A 111 -28.43 6.35 12.02
C VAL A 111 -29.81 5.82 12.44
N TRP A 112 -30.40 4.87 11.68
CA TRP A 112 -31.70 4.29 12.04
C TRP A 112 -31.67 3.57 13.39
N VAL A 113 -30.60 2.80 13.66
CA VAL A 113 -30.39 2.16 14.96
C VAL A 113 -30.31 3.22 16.06
N GLY A 114 -29.59 4.31 15.82
CA GLY A 114 -29.53 5.45 16.74
C GLY A 114 -30.89 6.10 16.99
N VAL A 115 -31.71 6.31 15.96
CA VAL A 115 -33.06 6.87 16.09
C VAL A 115 -33.97 5.97 16.92
N VAL A 116 -33.90 4.65 16.74
CA VAL A 116 -34.67 3.68 17.55
C VAL A 116 -34.26 3.77 19.03
N PHE A 117 -32.96 3.76 19.32
CA PHE A 117 -32.49 3.93 20.70
C PHE A 117 -32.88 5.28 21.29
N LEU A 118 -32.91 6.34 20.48
CA LEU A 118 -33.37 7.66 20.93
C LEU A 118 -34.85 7.64 21.30
N ILE A 119 -35.71 7.03 20.46
CA ILE A 119 -37.14 6.88 20.75
C ILE A 119 -37.34 6.11 22.07
N LEU A 120 -36.65 4.98 22.22
CA LEU A 120 -36.75 4.14 23.42
C LEU A 120 -36.26 4.88 24.67
N GLY A 121 -35.12 5.55 24.58
CA GLY A 121 -34.55 6.34 25.67
C GLY A 121 -35.46 7.50 26.08
N THR A 122 -35.94 8.29 25.13
CA THR A 122 -36.85 9.41 25.39
C THR A 122 -38.20 8.95 25.97
N ALA A 123 -38.77 7.86 25.44
CA ALA A 123 -40.01 7.28 25.97
C ALA A 123 -39.83 6.78 27.40
N LEU A 124 -38.70 6.12 27.70
CA LEU A 124 -38.37 5.65 29.04
C LEU A 124 -38.12 6.82 30.01
N GLN A 125 -37.42 7.87 29.57
CA GLN A 125 -37.16 9.05 30.40
C GLN A 125 -38.46 9.80 30.74
N THR A 126 -39.34 9.97 29.75
CA THR A 126 -40.64 10.66 29.92
C THR A 126 -41.58 9.87 30.83
N SER A 127 -41.56 8.53 30.74
CA SER A 127 -42.39 7.63 31.53
C SER A 127 -41.73 7.14 32.82
N ALA A 128 -40.60 7.72 33.23
CA ALA A 128 -39.88 7.28 34.42
C ALA A 128 -40.74 7.46 35.70
N HIS A 129 -40.95 6.34 36.39
CA HIS A 129 -41.65 6.26 37.69
C HIS A 129 -40.67 6.14 38.87
N ASN A 130 -39.44 5.71 38.61
CA ASN A 130 -38.37 5.57 39.58
C ASN A 130 -37.06 6.16 39.03
N VAL A 131 -36.13 6.46 39.93
CA VAL A 131 -34.82 7.02 39.57
C VAL A 131 -34.04 6.07 38.68
N ALA A 132 -34.12 4.75 38.92
CA ALA A 132 -33.44 3.74 38.11
C ALA A 132 -33.87 3.75 36.63
N ALA A 133 -35.16 3.92 36.32
CA ALA A 133 -35.62 4.03 34.94
C ALA A 133 -35.11 5.31 34.27
N PHE A 134 -35.01 6.42 34.99
CA PHE A 134 -34.44 7.66 34.45
C PHE A 134 -32.94 7.51 34.14
N VAL A 135 -32.18 6.88 35.04
CA VAL A 135 -30.74 6.59 34.85
C VAL A 135 -30.54 5.63 33.67
N ALA A 136 -31.36 4.57 33.56
CA ALA A 136 -31.32 3.66 32.42
C ALA A 136 -31.66 4.37 31.11
N ALA A 137 -32.66 5.26 31.12
CA ALA A 137 -33.04 6.04 29.94
C ALA A 137 -31.88 6.90 29.43
N ARG A 138 -31.12 7.54 30.34
CA ARG A 138 -29.94 8.34 29.99
C ARG A 138 -28.85 7.52 29.33
N PHE A 139 -28.63 6.29 29.80
CA PHE A 139 -27.71 5.36 29.15
C PHE A 139 -28.17 5.08 27.71
N PHE A 140 -29.44 4.75 27.48
CA PHE A 140 -29.98 4.52 26.13
C PHE A 140 -29.89 5.75 25.21
N ILE A 141 -30.11 6.96 25.75
CA ILE A 141 -29.95 8.21 25.01
C ILE A 141 -28.46 8.45 24.67
N GLY A 142 -27.54 8.08 25.57
CA GLY A 142 -26.10 8.05 25.32
C GLY A 142 -25.72 7.08 24.20
N VAL A 143 -26.29 5.86 24.23
CA VAL A 143 -26.13 4.89 23.15
C VAL A 143 -26.60 5.48 21.83
N ALA A 144 -27.82 6.05 21.79
CA ALA A 144 -28.33 6.74 20.59
C ALA A 144 -27.37 7.82 20.07
N GLY A 145 -26.82 8.63 20.99
CA GLY A 145 -25.81 9.64 20.68
C GLY A 145 -24.57 9.07 20.00
N SER A 146 -24.07 7.91 20.43
CA SER A 146 -22.92 7.26 19.78
C SER A 146 -23.20 6.80 18.35
N TRP A 147 -24.36 6.17 18.11
CA TRP A 147 -24.76 5.69 16.78
C TRP A 147 -24.93 6.83 15.78
N ILE A 148 -25.59 7.90 16.21
CA ILE A 148 -25.81 9.12 15.43
C ILE A 148 -24.48 9.85 15.19
N GLY A 149 -23.69 10.02 16.25
CA GLY A 149 -22.41 10.73 16.22
C GLY A 149 -21.31 10.04 15.40
N ALA A 150 -21.32 8.70 15.33
CA ALA A 150 -20.36 7.95 14.51
C ALA A 150 -20.71 7.96 13.01
N SER A 151 -22.01 8.03 12.67
CA SER A 151 -22.49 7.79 11.30
C SER A 151 -22.72 9.07 10.50
N ILE A 152 -23.33 10.08 11.11
CA ILE A 152 -23.77 11.30 10.41
C ILE A 152 -22.64 12.21 9.94
N PRO A 153 -21.64 12.58 10.76
CA PRO A 153 -20.59 13.48 10.28
C PRO A 153 -19.82 12.84 9.11
N VAL A 154 -19.65 11.51 9.14
CA VAL A 154 -19.04 10.75 8.05
C VAL A 154 -19.93 10.77 6.80
N LEU A 155 -21.24 10.52 6.95
CA LEU A 155 -22.20 10.56 5.85
C LEU A 155 -22.26 11.94 5.19
N ILE A 156 -22.28 13.00 5.99
CA ILE A 156 -22.25 14.39 5.52
C ILE A 156 -20.98 14.63 4.70
N ASN A 157 -19.82 14.21 5.20
CA ASN A 157 -18.55 14.43 4.53
C ASN A 157 -18.45 13.66 3.19
N GLU A 158 -19.02 12.45 3.13
CA GLU A 158 -18.98 11.58 1.96
C GLU A 158 -20.00 11.96 0.86
N ILE A 159 -21.05 12.73 1.18
CA ILE A 159 -22.11 13.17 0.24
C ILE A 159 -22.00 14.66 -0.10
N ALA A 160 -21.37 15.47 0.74
CA ALA A 160 -21.26 16.90 0.49
C ALA A 160 -20.46 17.19 -0.79
N TYR A 161 -20.97 18.16 -1.55
CA TYR A 161 -20.29 18.71 -2.72
C TYR A 161 -18.89 19.21 -2.32
N PRO A 162 -17.83 18.96 -3.12
CA PRO A 162 -16.44 19.20 -2.73
C PRO A 162 -16.16 20.59 -2.14
N THR A 163 -16.70 21.65 -2.74
CA THR A 163 -16.49 23.03 -2.28
C THR A 163 -17.25 23.39 -1.00
N HIS A 164 -18.34 22.67 -0.69
CA HIS A 164 -19.16 22.92 0.50
C HIS A 164 -18.77 22.05 1.69
N ARG A 165 -18.06 20.94 1.45
CA ARG A 165 -17.72 19.90 2.44
C ARG A 165 -17.13 20.44 3.73
N GLY A 166 -16.15 21.35 3.65
CA GLY A 166 -15.50 21.93 4.83
C GLY A 166 -16.47 22.71 5.73
N ILE A 167 -17.28 23.59 5.14
CA ILE A 167 -18.25 24.42 5.86
C ILE A 167 -19.35 23.54 6.49
N VAL A 168 -19.89 22.60 5.72
CA VAL A 168 -20.96 21.72 6.19
C VAL A 168 -20.48 20.83 7.34
N ASN A 169 -19.26 20.30 7.28
CA ASN A 169 -18.69 19.51 8.37
C ASN A 169 -18.48 20.35 9.64
N ALA A 170 -18.01 21.59 9.52
CA ALA A 170 -17.89 22.50 10.66
C ALA A 170 -19.26 22.86 11.29
N LEU A 171 -20.29 23.02 10.46
CA LEU A 171 -21.65 23.30 10.92
C LEU A 171 -22.28 22.14 11.72
N TYR A 172 -21.79 20.91 11.57
CA TYR A 172 -22.28 19.77 12.37
C TYR A 172 -22.07 19.99 13.87
N ASN A 173 -20.89 20.45 14.28
CA ASN A 173 -20.62 20.77 15.69
C ASN A 173 -21.45 21.98 16.17
N CYS A 174 -21.71 22.97 15.31
CA CYS A 174 -22.61 24.08 15.63
C CYS A 174 -24.06 23.61 15.88
N GLY A 175 -24.47 22.48 15.28
CA GLY A 175 -25.78 21.86 15.51
C GLY A 175 -26.03 21.48 16.96
N TRP A 176 -24.97 21.29 17.76
CA TRP A 176 -25.08 21.08 19.21
C TRP A 176 -25.78 22.26 19.89
N HIS A 177 -25.33 23.50 19.66
CA HIS A 177 -25.92 24.70 20.26
C HIS A 177 -27.37 24.91 19.82
N ALA A 178 -27.73 24.53 18.59
CA ALA A 178 -29.12 24.60 18.13
C ALA A 178 -30.05 23.72 18.99
N GLY A 179 -29.62 22.50 19.33
CA GLY A 179 -30.37 21.63 20.25
C GLY A 179 -30.43 22.17 21.67
N SER A 180 -29.31 22.70 22.13
CA SER A 180 -29.20 23.34 23.44
C SER A 180 -30.16 24.52 23.62
N ILE A 181 -30.31 25.38 22.59
CA ILE A 181 -31.27 26.50 22.60
C ILE A 181 -32.69 25.96 22.80
N VAL A 182 -33.11 24.99 22.00
CA VAL A 182 -34.48 24.46 22.07
C VAL A 182 -34.74 23.80 23.43
N ALA A 183 -33.78 23.08 24.00
CA ALA A 183 -33.90 22.53 25.35
C ALA A 183 -34.09 23.61 26.42
N ALA A 184 -33.24 24.65 26.42
CA ALA A 184 -33.30 25.74 27.40
C ALA A 184 -34.64 26.49 27.34
N TRP A 185 -35.11 26.84 26.14
CA TRP A 185 -36.35 27.60 25.97
C TRP A 185 -37.60 26.77 26.25
N ILE A 186 -37.60 25.47 25.95
CA ILE A 186 -38.71 24.58 26.33
C ILE A 186 -38.77 24.47 27.86
N CYS A 187 -37.64 24.28 28.54
CA CYS A 187 -37.61 24.26 30.00
C CYS A 187 -38.06 25.59 30.61
N PHE A 188 -37.69 26.73 30.00
CA PHE A 188 -38.18 28.04 30.40
C PHE A 188 -39.70 28.18 30.22
N GLY A 189 -40.27 27.58 29.18
CA GLY A 189 -41.71 27.57 28.94
C GLY A 189 -42.49 26.68 29.92
N THR A 190 -41.91 25.54 30.32
CA THR A 190 -42.55 24.58 31.24
C THR A 190 -42.37 24.92 32.71
N ARG A 191 -41.55 25.93 33.04
CA ARG A 191 -41.18 26.31 34.42
C ARG A 191 -42.36 26.63 35.34
N ASN A 192 -43.48 27.11 34.80
CA ASN A 192 -44.66 27.51 35.58
C ASN A 192 -45.65 26.34 35.80
N LEU A 193 -45.32 25.13 35.33
CA LEU A 193 -46.16 23.95 35.55
C LEU A 193 -45.85 23.36 36.93
N GLU A 194 -46.85 23.29 37.81
CA GLU A 194 -46.69 22.73 39.16
C GLU A 194 -46.65 21.18 39.17
N SER A 195 -46.86 20.53 38.02
CA SER A 195 -46.89 19.07 37.89
C SER A 195 -45.53 18.47 37.50
N SER A 196 -45.38 17.14 37.63
CA SER A 196 -44.22 16.38 37.08
C SER A 196 -44.03 16.55 35.57
N TRP A 197 -45.05 17.05 34.87
CA TRP A 197 -44.96 17.47 33.47
C TRP A 197 -43.99 18.62 33.22
N SER A 198 -43.59 19.38 34.24
CA SER A 198 -42.55 20.41 34.16
C SER A 198 -41.22 19.87 33.59
N TRP A 199 -40.81 18.66 33.96
CA TRP A 199 -39.59 18.00 33.49
C TRP A 199 -39.82 16.85 32.50
N ARG A 200 -41.01 16.22 32.52
CA ARG A 200 -41.37 15.18 31.53
C ARG A 200 -41.63 15.76 30.15
N LEU A 201 -42.22 16.97 30.05
CA LEU A 201 -42.49 17.59 28.77
C LEU A 201 -41.19 17.98 28.02
N PRO A 202 -40.20 18.65 28.65
CA PRO A 202 -38.89 18.85 28.02
C PRO A 202 -38.20 17.53 27.65
N SER A 203 -38.31 16.49 28.49
CA SER A 203 -37.77 15.16 28.14
C SER A 203 -38.41 14.60 26.86
N LEU A 204 -39.74 14.72 26.71
CA LEU A 204 -40.46 14.27 25.51
C LEU A 204 -40.02 15.03 24.25
N PHE A 205 -39.81 16.35 24.35
CA PHE A 205 -39.40 17.19 23.22
C PHE A 205 -37.97 16.94 22.74
N GLN A 206 -37.19 16.12 23.45
CA GLN A 206 -35.87 15.68 22.99
C GLN A 206 -35.91 14.99 21.62
N ILE A 207 -37.03 14.35 21.26
CA ILE A 207 -37.20 13.73 19.93
C ILE A 207 -37.61 14.73 18.83
N ALA A 208 -38.07 15.93 19.17
CA ALA A 208 -38.70 16.82 18.20
C ALA A 208 -37.76 17.26 17.08
N LEU A 209 -36.52 17.64 17.41
CA LEU A 209 -35.52 18.06 16.40
C LEU A 209 -35.02 16.87 15.57
N PRO A 210 -34.65 15.71 16.15
CA PRO A 210 -34.31 14.53 15.37
C PRO A 210 -35.46 14.01 14.51
N ALA A 211 -36.72 14.10 14.96
CA ALA A 211 -37.88 13.73 14.15
C ALA A 211 -38.04 14.63 12.92
N LEU A 212 -37.74 15.93 13.04
CA LEU A 212 -37.71 16.86 11.91
C LEU A 212 -36.57 16.55 10.93
N ALA A 213 -35.52 15.85 11.40
CA ALA A 213 -34.37 15.43 10.59
C ALA A 213 -34.61 14.12 9.81
N VAL A 214 -35.60 13.30 10.21
CA VAL A 214 -35.90 12.00 9.58
C VAL A 214 -36.25 12.11 8.08
N PRO A 215 -37.07 13.08 7.62
CA PRO A 215 -37.30 13.25 6.18
C PRO A 215 -36.00 13.43 5.40
N GLY A 216 -35.05 14.22 5.92
CA GLY A 216 -33.72 14.36 5.34
C GLY A 216 -32.99 13.03 5.20
N LEU A 217 -33.01 12.20 6.26
CA LEU A 217 -32.38 10.87 6.23
C LEU A 217 -33.00 9.94 5.17
N ILE A 218 -34.30 10.06 4.89
CA ILE A 218 -34.97 9.27 3.85
C ILE A 218 -34.49 9.69 2.46
N PHE A 219 -34.39 11.00 2.21
CA PHE A 219 -34.01 11.56 0.90
C PHE A 219 -32.49 11.55 0.64
N VAL A 220 -31.65 11.60 1.68
CA VAL A 220 -30.20 11.51 1.53
C VAL A 220 -29.84 10.10 1.02
N PRO A 221 -29.04 9.98 -0.05
CA PRO A 221 -28.61 8.68 -0.54
C PRO A 221 -27.58 8.04 0.41
N GLU A 222 -27.23 6.77 0.20
CA GLU A 222 -26.16 6.15 1.00
C GLU A 222 -24.78 6.73 0.59
N SER A 223 -23.76 6.56 1.42
CA SER A 223 -22.43 7.06 1.11
C SER A 223 -21.83 6.46 -0.18
N PRO A 224 -21.41 7.29 -1.16
CA PRO A 224 -20.71 6.82 -2.36
C PRO A 224 -19.39 6.11 -2.03
N ARG A 225 -18.67 6.60 -1.01
CA ARG A 225 -17.43 5.98 -0.53
C ARG A 225 -17.68 4.59 0.06
N TRP A 226 -18.78 4.43 0.80
CA TRP A 226 -19.17 3.12 1.32
C TRP A 226 -19.56 2.14 0.19
N LEU A 227 -20.33 2.60 -0.80
CA LEU A 227 -20.73 1.79 -1.96
C LEU A 227 -19.50 1.29 -2.75
N ILE A 228 -18.53 2.17 -3.03
CA ILE A 228 -17.27 1.78 -3.69
C ILE A 228 -16.47 0.80 -2.82
N SER A 229 -16.47 0.99 -1.49
CA SER A 229 -15.76 0.05 -0.58
C SER A 229 -16.33 -1.37 -0.56
N MET A 230 -17.60 -1.51 -0.93
CA MET A 230 -18.36 -2.77 -1.08
C MET A 230 -18.42 -3.26 -2.53
N ASP A 231 -17.52 -2.77 -3.40
CA ASP A 231 -17.41 -3.12 -4.82
C ASP A 231 -18.68 -2.78 -5.66
N ARG A 232 -19.49 -1.81 -5.21
CA ARG A 232 -20.69 -1.30 -5.90
C ARG A 232 -20.42 0.04 -6.60
N THR A 233 -19.34 0.12 -7.41
CA THR A 233 -18.90 1.37 -8.06
C THR A 233 -19.95 1.97 -9.01
N GLU A 234 -20.70 1.15 -9.75
CA GLU A 234 -21.69 1.67 -10.72
C GLU A 234 -22.86 2.40 -10.03
N GLU A 235 -23.29 1.88 -8.88
CA GLU A 235 -24.32 2.53 -8.07
C GLU A 235 -23.80 3.83 -7.45
N ALA A 236 -22.54 3.86 -7.01
CA ALA A 236 -21.90 5.09 -6.54
C ALA A 236 -21.79 6.14 -7.66
N ARG A 237 -21.46 5.73 -8.90
CA ARG A 237 -21.35 6.62 -10.06
C ARG A 237 -22.71 7.22 -10.43
N SER A 238 -23.76 6.41 -10.50
CA SER A 238 -25.13 6.90 -10.78
C SER A 238 -25.63 7.88 -9.71
N LEU A 239 -25.34 7.60 -8.43
CA LEU A 239 -25.68 8.46 -7.30
C LEU A 239 -24.94 9.81 -7.37
N LEU A 240 -23.64 9.81 -7.61
CA LEU A 240 -22.85 11.03 -7.82
C LEU A 240 -23.31 11.79 -9.07
N GLY A 241 -23.71 11.09 -10.13
CA GLY A 241 -24.36 11.69 -11.31
C GLY A 241 -25.61 12.48 -10.95
N VAL A 242 -26.49 11.93 -10.11
CA VAL A 242 -27.72 12.62 -9.65
C VAL A 242 -27.41 13.76 -8.69
N CYS A 243 -26.49 13.55 -7.74
CA CYS A 243 -26.21 14.51 -6.66
C CYS A 243 -25.28 15.66 -7.08
N HIS A 244 -24.25 15.39 -7.87
CA HIS A 244 -23.21 16.36 -8.25
C HIS A 244 -23.21 16.66 -9.75
N GLY A 245 -23.58 15.70 -10.60
CA GLY A 245 -23.59 15.83 -12.06
C GLY A 245 -24.90 16.37 -12.66
N ALA A 246 -25.86 16.82 -11.85
CA ALA A 246 -27.21 17.25 -12.30
C ALA A 246 -27.99 16.20 -13.13
N GLY A 247 -27.67 14.91 -12.97
CA GLY A 247 -28.21 13.80 -13.75
C GLY A 247 -27.27 13.29 -14.85
N ASP A 248 -26.14 13.95 -15.10
CA ASP A 248 -25.11 13.52 -16.04
C ASP A 248 -24.07 12.63 -15.34
N VAL A 249 -24.16 11.33 -15.62
CA VAL A 249 -23.26 10.29 -15.08
C VAL A 249 -21.88 10.33 -15.76
N ALA A 250 -21.77 10.95 -16.93
CA ALA A 250 -20.53 11.10 -17.69
C ALA A 250 -19.82 12.44 -17.45
N SER A 251 -20.32 13.24 -16.49
CA SER A 251 -19.69 14.52 -16.13
C SER A 251 -18.23 14.29 -15.70
N PRO A 252 -17.28 15.11 -16.19
CA PRO A 252 -15.87 15.04 -15.77
C PRO A 252 -15.68 15.07 -14.24
N LEU A 253 -16.56 15.79 -13.52
CA LEU A 253 -16.54 15.87 -12.06
C LEU A 253 -16.83 14.53 -11.40
N VAL A 254 -17.83 13.80 -11.90
CA VAL A 254 -18.23 12.49 -11.36
C VAL A 254 -17.15 11.44 -11.64
N ALA A 255 -16.55 11.45 -12.83
CA ALA A 255 -15.44 10.55 -13.17
C ALA A 255 -14.21 10.79 -12.26
N TYR A 256 -13.87 12.06 -12.02
CA TYR A 256 -12.79 12.44 -11.11
C TYR A 256 -13.08 12.06 -9.65
N GLU A 257 -14.31 12.28 -9.16
CA GLU A 257 -14.70 11.91 -7.81
C GLU A 257 -14.69 10.39 -7.58
N VAL A 258 -15.17 9.60 -8.55
CA VAL A 258 -15.11 8.12 -8.45
C VAL A 258 -13.65 7.66 -8.44
N ALA A 259 -12.81 8.16 -9.34
CA ALA A 259 -11.40 7.79 -9.41
C ALA A 259 -10.64 8.15 -8.12
N SER A 260 -10.83 9.37 -7.60
CA SER A 260 -10.20 9.82 -6.35
C SER A 260 -10.70 9.05 -5.12
N ILE A 261 -11.98 8.66 -5.08
CA ILE A 261 -12.51 7.80 -4.01
C ILE A 261 -11.93 6.39 -4.09
N GLU A 262 -11.84 5.79 -5.28
CA GLU A 262 -11.25 4.46 -5.48
C GLU A 262 -9.77 4.44 -5.11
N GLU A 263 -9.02 5.47 -5.51
CA GLU A 263 -7.63 5.64 -5.13
C GLU A 263 -7.47 5.79 -3.61
N ALA A 264 -8.30 6.63 -2.98
CA ALA A 264 -8.28 6.80 -1.53
C ALA A 264 -8.69 5.52 -0.77
N ILE A 265 -9.64 4.73 -1.26
CA ILE A 265 -10.01 3.44 -0.63
C ILE A 265 -8.90 2.42 -0.83
N ARG A 266 -8.25 2.40 -2.00
CA ARG A 266 -7.12 1.52 -2.28
C ARG A 266 -5.94 1.86 -1.37
N ALA A 267 -5.63 3.15 -1.23
CA ALA A 267 -4.60 3.64 -0.31
C ALA A 267 -4.94 3.31 1.16
N ASP A 268 -6.20 3.49 1.59
CA ASP A 268 -6.65 3.12 2.94
C ASP A 268 -6.56 1.60 3.19
N LYS A 269 -6.94 0.74 2.23
CA LYS A 269 -6.82 -0.73 2.34
C LYS A 269 -5.35 -1.16 2.45
N LEU A 270 -4.48 -0.58 1.63
CA LEU A 270 -3.03 -0.82 1.66
C LEU A 270 -2.38 -0.33 2.96
N ALA A 271 -2.84 0.79 3.53
CA ALA A 271 -2.36 1.33 4.80
C ALA A 271 -2.92 0.57 6.02
N GLY A 272 -4.16 0.10 5.94
CA GLY A 272 -4.85 -0.62 7.01
C GLY A 272 -4.27 -1.99 7.32
N GLU A 273 -3.77 -2.70 6.30
CA GLU A 273 -3.09 -3.99 6.48
C GLU A 273 -1.67 -3.86 7.05
N LYS A 274 -1.05 -2.68 6.90
CA LYS A 274 0.36 -2.44 7.28
C LYS A 274 0.56 -1.70 8.60
N THR A 275 -0.44 -0.99 9.12
CA THR A 275 -0.26 -0.10 10.27
C THR A 275 -0.93 -0.61 11.55
N SER A 276 -0.24 -0.50 12.69
CA SER A 276 -0.74 -0.80 14.03
C SER A 276 -0.88 0.47 14.88
N TYR A 277 -1.70 0.47 15.94
CA TYR A 277 -1.73 1.58 16.92
C TYR A 277 -0.35 1.79 17.58
N ALA A 278 0.50 0.74 17.62
CA ALA A 278 1.88 0.85 18.08
C ALA A 278 2.74 1.80 17.22
N ASP A 279 2.39 2.05 15.96
CA ASP A 279 3.17 2.93 15.08
C ASP A 279 3.04 4.41 15.47
N MET A 280 2.00 4.77 16.23
CA MET A 280 1.79 6.12 16.76
C MET A 280 2.82 6.49 17.83
N ILE A 281 3.46 5.51 18.47
CA ILE A 281 4.49 5.72 19.50
C ILE A 281 5.92 5.43 19.00
N LYS A 282 6.11 4.95 17.77
CA LYS A 282 7.44 4.53 17.28
C LYS A 282 8.37 5.71 17.00
N THR A 283 7.93 6.71 16.24
CA THR A 283 8.79 7.84 15.82
C THR A 283 8.61 9.05 16.75
N PRO A 284 9.65 9.90 16.92
CA PRO A 284 9.57 11.10 17.76
C PRO A 284 8.52 12.10 17.25
N GLY A 285 8.36 12.26 15.93
CA GLY A 285 7.31 13.12 15.37
C GLY A 285 5.91 12.57 15.58
N ASN A 286 5.70 11.24 15.45
CA ASN A 286 4.40 10.62 15.80
C ASN A 286 4.08 10.71 17.29
N ARG A 287 5.08 10.62 18.18
CA ARG A 287 4.89 10.87 19.62
C ARG A 287 4.44 12.30 19.89
N ARG A 288 4.98 13.29 19.17
CA ARG A 288 4.55 14.68 19.27
C ARG A 288 3.12 14.87 18.76
N ARG A 289 2.75 14.25 17.63
CA ARG A 289 1.37 14.24 17.11
C ARG A 289 0.40 13.60 18.09
N LEU A 290 0.78 12.46 18.68
CA LEU A 290 0.00 11.74 19.69
C LEU A 290 -0.19 12.59 20.95
N PHE A 291 0.87 13.22 21.44
CA PHE A 291 0.80 14.13 22.58
C PHE A 291 -0.20 15.26 22.32
N ILE A 292 -0.10 15.95 21.18
CA ILE A 292 -1.03 17.03 20.79
C ILE A 292 -2.48 16.53 20.73
N THR A 293 -2.70 15.36 20.15
CA THR A 293 -4.03 14.75 19.98
C THR A 293 -4.68 14.45 21.34
N ILE A 294 -3.90 13.89 22.27
CA ILE A 294 -4.36 13.58 23.64
C ILE A 294 -4.59 14.88 24.41
N THR A 295 -3.65 15.83 24.39
CA THR A 295 -3.80 17.10 25.10
C THR A 295 -4.98 17.91 24.58
N LEU A 296 -5.23 17.90 23.27
CA LEU A 296 -6.38 18.58 22.67
C LEU A 296 -7.71 18.01 23.18
N GLY A 297 -7.85 16.68 23.23
CA GLY A 297 -9.05 16.04 23.76
C GLY A 297 -9.28 16.32 25.25
N ILE A 298 -8.21 16.38 26.05
CA ILE A 298 -8.27 16.74 27.47
C ILE A 298 -8.66 18.21 27.65
N PHE A 299 -7.95 19.14 27.01
CA PHE A 299 -8.20 20.57 27.15
C PHE A 299 -9.59 20.98 26.63
N ALA A 300 -10.10 20.33 25.58
CA ALA A 300 -11.45 20.57 25.11
C ALA A 300 -12.54 20.32 26.18
N GLN A 301 -12.24 19.55 27.23
CA GLN A 301 -13.20 19.24 28.29
C GLN A 301 -12.80 19.78 29.67
N TRP A 302 -11.52 20.08 29.87
CA TRP A 302 -10.97 20.49 31.17
C TRP A 302 -10.70 21.99 31.29
N THR A 303 -11.01 22.80 30.27
CA THR A 303 -10.97 24.27 30.37
C THR A 303 -12.16 24.87 31.13
N GLY A 304 -13.09 24.04 31.62
CA GLY A 304 -14.19 24.46 32.50
C GLY A 304 -15.54 24.65 31.80
N ASN A 305 -15.66 24.26 30.53
CA ASN A 305 -16.93 24.21 29.81
C ASN A 305 -17.93 23.24 30.47
N GLY A 306 -17.48 22.09 30.97
CA GLY A 306 -18.34 21.06 31.57
C GLY A 306 -19.14 21.55 32.78
N VAL A 307 -18.52 22.34 33.67
CA VAL A 307 -19.22 22.93 34.82
C VAL A 307 -20.34 23.86 34.36
N VAL A 308 -20.07 24.72 33.39
CA VAL A 308 -21.06 25.69 32.93
C VAL A 308 -22.08 25.06 31.97
N SER A 309 -21.75 23.97 31.28
CA SER A 309 -22.68 23.28 30.37
C SER A 309 -23.68 22.40 31.12
N TYR A 310 -23.23 21.70 32.17
CA TYR A 310 -24.04 20.71 32.89
C TYR A 310 -24.53 21.17 34.27
N TYR A 311 -23.88 22.20 34.85
CA TYR A 311 -24.10 22.63 36.24
C TYR A 311 -24.20 24.16 36.37
N LEU A 312 -24.59 24.88 35.32
CA LEU A 312 -24.78 26.34 35.37
C LEU A 312 -25.72 26.75 36.51
N ALA A 313 -26.81 26.01 36.74
CA ALA A 313 -27.73 26.30 37.84
C ALA A 313 -27.01 26.31 39.21
N LEU A 314 -26.11 25.34 39.43
CA LEU A 314 -25.30 25.26 40.65
C LEU A 314 -24.31 26.43 40.75
N VAL A 315 -23.64 26.77 39.64
CA VAL A 315 -22.75 27.94 39.56
C VAL A 315 -23.49 29.23 39.90
N LEU A 316 -24.67 29.45 39.30
CA LEU A 316 -25.49 30.64 39.54
C LEU A 316 -26.02 30.70 40.97
N ASN A 317 -26.36 29.56 41.58
CA ASN A 317 -26.69 29.47 43.01
C ASN A 317 -25.53 29.93 43.88
N THR A 318 -24.29 29.50 43.59
CA THR A 318 -23.10 29.97 44.33
C THR A 318 -22.81 31.46 44.12
N ALA A 319 -23.32 32.07 43.05
CA ALA A 319 -23.26 33.51 42.80
C ALA A 319 -24.47 34.29 43.34
N GLY A 320 -25.35 33.66 44.13
CA GLY A 320 -26.51 34.32 44.74
C GLY A 320 -27.70 34.54 43.81
N ILE A 321 -27.68 34.00 42.59
CA ILE A 321 -28.81 34.03 41.66
C ILE A 321 -29.60 32.73 41.86
N THR A 322 -30.49 32.71 42.86
CA THR A 322 -31.29 31.53 43.23
C THR A 322 -32.64 31.45 42.52
N ASN A 323 -33.04 32.51 41.81
CA ASN A 323 -34.30 32.51 41.07
C ASN A 323 -34.18 31.64 39.81
N PHE A 324 -34.85 30.49 39.82
CA PHE A 324 -34.88 29.52 38.72
C PHE A 324 -35.25 30.17 37.37
N SER A 325 -36.10 31.20 37.38
CA SER A 325 -36.51 31.91 36.17
C SER A 325 -35.35 32.68 35.54
N HIS A 326 -34.51 33.30 36.36
CA HIS A 326 -33.32 34.00 35.90
C HIS A 326 -32.24 33.01 35.44
N GLN A 327 -32.09 31.87 36.14
CA GLN A 327 -31.14 30.82 35.76
C GLN A 327 -31.45 30.22 34.39
N LEU A 328 -32.71 29.85 34.15
CA LEU A 328 -33.16 29.31 32.86
C LEU A 328 -33.04 30.36 31.74
N LEU A 329 -33.34 31.63 32.02
CA LEU A 329 -33.19 32.72 31.05
C LEU A 329 -31.72 32.93 30.67
N ILE A 330 -30.81 32.97 31.65
CA ILE A 330 -29.36 33.08 31.42
C ILE A 330 -28.89 31.89 30.58
N SER A 331 -29.31 30.67 30.91
CA SER A 331 -29.00 29.48 30.12
C SER A 331 -29.47 29.61 28.67
N GLY A 332 -30.71 30.06 28.43
CA GLY A 332 -31.25 30.23 27.08
C GLY A 332 -30.50 31.29 26.26
N CYS A 333 -30.21 32.44 26.86
CA CYS A 333 -29.42 33.50 26.21
C CYS A 333 -27.98 33.07 25.94
N LEU A 334 -27.36 32.31 26.84
CA LEU A 334 -26.01 31.80 26.69
C LEU A 334 -25.91 30.86 25.47
N GLN A 335 -26.89 29.97 25.26
CA GLN A 335 -26.84 29.07 24.11
C GLN A 335 -27.05 29.80 22.76
N ILE A 336 -27.83 30.89 22.74
CA ILE A 336 -27.93 31.76 21.56
C ILE A 336 -26.58 32.43 21.27
N TRP A 337 -25.94 32.97 22.31
CA TRP A 337 -24.62 33.58 22.21
C TRP A 337 -23.59 32.59 21.65
N ASN A 338 -23.56 31.37 22.19
CA ASN A 338 -22.63 30.33 21.77
C ASN A 338 -22.83 29.95 20.30
N LEU A 339 -24.09 29.82 19.84
CA LEU A 339 -24.37 29.53 18.43
C LEU A 339 -23.85 30.63 17.48
N ILE A 340 -23.96 31.91 17.87
CA ILE A 340 -23.46 33.01 17.04
C ILE A 340 -21.94 32.92 16.90
N PHE A 341 -21.23 32.75 18.02
CA PHE A 341 -19.77 32.67 18.02
C PHE A 341 -19.26 31.40 17.36
N SER A 342 -19.91 30.25 17.57
CA SER A 342 -19.51 28.99 16.94
C SER A 342 -19.64 29.04 15.41
N VAL A 343 -20.71 29.66 14.89
CA VAL A 343 -20.90 29.83 13.44
C VAL A 343 -19.91 30.85 12.85
N LEU A 344 -19.69 31.97 13.53
CA LEU A 344 -18.70 32.97 13.10
C LEU A 344 -17.28 32.38 13.09
N ALA A 345 -16.93 31.60 14.11
CA ALA A 345 -15.66 30.91 14.21
C ALA A 345 -15.49 29.89 13.08
N ALA A 346 -16.48 29.03 12.86
CA ALA A 346 -16.48 28.03 11.79
C ALA A 346 -16.22 28.64 10.39
N VAL A 347 -16.79 29.80 10.09
CA VAL A 347 -16.58 30.51 8.80
C VAL A 347 -15.23 31.25 8.74
N SER A 348 -14.61 31.52 9.89
CA SER A 348 -13.39 32.34 9.99
C SER A 348 -12.10 31.55 10.18
N VAL A 349 -12.16 30.23 10.43
CA VAL A 349 -11.00 29.37 10.73
C VAL A 349 -9.90 29.49 9.66
N ASP A 350 -10.28 29.56 8.38
CA ASP A 350 -9.31 29.57 7.29
C ASP A 350 -8.57 30.90 7.14
N LYS A 351 -9.10 32.00 7.70
CA LYS A 351 -8.51 33.34 7.58
C LYS A 351 -7.51 33.66 8.70
N LEU A 352 -7.73 33.18 9.92
CA LEU A 352 -7.01 33.67 11.11
C LEU A 352 -5.81 32.80 11.52
N GLY A 353 -5.78 31.51 11.13
CA GLY A 353 -4.72 30.57 11.47
C GLY A 353 -4.94 29.86 12.80
N ARG A 354 -4.49 28.61 12.90
CA ARG A 354 -4.93 27.68 13.95
C ARG A 354 -4.25 27.98 15.29
N ARG A 355 -2.96 28.30 15.29
CA ARG A 355 -2.22 28.58 16.54
C ARG A 355 -2.67 29.89 17.17
N VAL A 356 -2.93 30.91 16.35
CA VAL A 356 -3.45 32.21 16.82
C VAL A 356 -4.82 32.05 17.45
N LEU A 357 -5.70 31.22 16.87
CA LEU A 357 -7.02 30.92 17.43
C LEU A 357 -6.94 30.21 18.78
N PHE A 358 -6.08 29.18 18.92
CA PHE A 358 -5.92 28.51 20.22
C PHE A 358 -5.34 29.44 21.29
N LEU A 359 -4.35 30.28 20.95
CA LEU A 359 -3.77 31.23 21.90
C LEU A 359 -4.72 32.36 22.29
N SER A 360 -5.54 32.85 21.34
CA SER A 360 -6.55 33.87 21.64
C SER A 360 -7.68 33.30 22.50
N SER A 361 -8.13 32.06 22.22
CA SER A 361 -9.05 31.30 23.08
C SER A 361 -8.48 31.17 24.49
N ALA A 362 -7.25 30.68 24.65
CA ALA A 362 -6.61 30.53 25.95
C ALA A 362 -6.52 31.85 26.73
N ALA A 363 -6.20 32.96 26.05
CA ALA A 363 -6.11 34.28 26.69
C ALA A 363 -7.48 34.81 27.13
N ILE A 364 -8.50 34.70 26.28
CA ILE A 364 -9.88 35.14 26.59
C ILE A 364 -10.45 34.31 27.74
N GLU A 365 -10.31 32.98 27.66
CA GLU A 365 -10.76 32.05 28.68
C GLU A 365 -10.06 32.32 30.02
N LEU A 366 -8.74 32.54 30.00
CA LEU A 366 -7.96 32.80 31.22
C LEU A 366 -8.43 34.08 31.92
N VAL A 367 -8.55 35.18 31.17
CA VAL A 367 -9.01 36.47 31.73
C VAL A 367 -10.43 36.33 32.29
N ALA A 368 -11.33 35.68 31.55
CA ALA A 368 -12.69 35.47 32.00
C ALA A 368 -12.76 34.61 33.26
N TYR A 369 -12.08 33.45 33.30
CA TYR A 369 -12.12 32.54 34.45
C TYR A 369 -11.43 33.10 35.70
N VAL A 370 -10.35 33.88 35.55
CA VAL A 370 -9.70 34.57 36.68
C VAL A 370 -10.67 35.59 37.30
N VAL A 371 -11.38 36.37 36.47
CA VAL A 371 -12.36 37.33 36.96
C VAL A 371 -13.57 36.63 37.59
N ILE A 372 -14.09 35.55 36.97
CA ILE A 372 -15.14 34.71 37.55
C ILE A 372 -14.72 34.21 38.93
N THR A 373 -13.50 33.67 39.05
CA THR A 373 -12.96 33.15 40.32
C THR A 373 -12.87 34.24 41.39
N GLY A 374 -12.35 35.42 41.03
CA GLY A 374 -12.23 36.55 41.95
C GLY A 374 -13.58 37.11 42.40
N LEU A 375 -14.54 37.23 41.47
CA LEU A 375 -15.90 37.67 41.79
C LEU A 375 -16.64 36.63 42.64
N SER A 376 -16.53 35.34 42.35
CA SER A 376 -17.12 34.28 43.16
C SER A 376 -16.51 34.22 44.57
N GLY A 377 -15.19 34.41 44.72
CA GLY A 377 -14.53 34.51 46.01
C GLY A 377 -14.97 35.75 46.81
N SER A 378 -15.03 36.91 46.17
CA SER A 378 -15.52 38.15 46.80
C SER A 378 -16.99 38.04 47.19
N PHE A 379 -17.82 37.40 46.37
CA PHE A 379 -19.22 37.13 46.71
C PHE A 379 -19.34 36.21 47.93
N ALA A 380 -18.50 35.17 48.03
CA ALA A 380 -18.49 34.27 49.18
C ALA A 380 -18.14 34.98 50.50
N GLU A 381 -17.32 36.02 50.46
CA GLU A 381 -16.96 36.81 51.65
C GLU A 381 -17.96 37.96 51.95
N THR A 382 -18.44 38.65 50.91
CA THR A 382 -19.24 39.89 51.07
C THR A 382 -20.75 39.67 51.01
N GLY A 383 -21.21 38.59 50.35
CA GLY A 383 -22.63 38.33 50.07
C GLY A 383 -23.30 39.38 49.17
N ALA A 384 -22.54 40.30 48.56
CA ALA A 384 -23.09 41.40 47.79
C ALA A 384 -23.69 40.91 46.45
N SER A 385 -25.02 41.00 46.30
CA SER A 385 -25.73 40.53 45.10
C SER A 385 -25.23 41.15 43.78
N SER A 386 -24.70 42.38 43.81
CA SER A 386 -24.07 43.03 42.66
C SER A 386 -22.83 42.30 42.14
N VAL A 387 -22.03 41.72 43.04
CA VAL A 387 -20.81 40.93 42.70
C VAL A 387 -21.21 39.61 42.04
N GLY A 388 -22.29 38.99 42.53
CA GLY A 388 -22.86 37.78 41.95
C GLY A 388 -23.37 37.97 40.52
N ILE A 389 -24.10 39.07 40.26
CA ILE A 389 -24.58 39.42 38.91
C ILE A 389 -23.42 39.70 37.95
N ALA A 390 -22.32 40.28 38.45
CA ALA A 390 -21.15 40.57 37.64
C ALA A 390 -20.46 39.30 37.08
N VAL A 391 -20.69 38.11 37.65
CA VAL A 391 -20.15 36.84 37.12
C VAL A 391 -20.76 36.51 35.74
N VAL A 392 -22.02 36.87 35.50
CA VAL A 392 -22.78 36.45 34.31
C VAL A 392 -22.14 36.94 33.00
N PRO A 393 -21.82 38.24 32.80
CA PRO A 393 -21.16 38.69 31.57
C PRO A 393 -19.82 38.00 31.28
N PHE A 394 -19.05 37.67 32.32
CA PHE A 394 -17.77 36.95 32.13
C PHE A 394 -17.98 35.49 31.73
N LEU A 395 -19.09 34.84 32.12
CA LEU A 395 -19.45 33.52 31.59
C LEU A 395 -19.71 33.56 30.07
N PHE A 396 -20.33 34.63 29.56
CA PHE A 396 -20.53 34.81 28.12
C PHE A 396 -19.19 35.05 27.39
N ILE A 397 -18.30 35.86 27.97
CA ILE A 397 -16.96 36.09 27.41
C ILE A 397 -16.14 34.80 27.40
N PHE A 398 -16.20 33.99 28.47
CA PHE A 398 -15.54 32.69 28.54
C PHE A 398 -15.97 31.79 27.37
N TYR A 399 -17.28 31.62 27.15
CA TYR A 399 -17.76 30.79 26.05
C TYR A 399 -17.45 31.36 24.67
N ALA A 400 -17.45 32.69 24.51
CA ALA A 400 -16.98 33.28 23.26
C ALA A 400 -15.53 32.87 22.97
N GLY A 401 -14.66 32.84 23.98
CA GLY A 401 -13.28 32.33 23.85
C GLY A 401 -13.24 30.85 23.47
N TYR A 402 -14.04 30.02 24.15
CA TYR A 402 -14.14 28.58 23.89
C TYR A 402 -14.59 28.28 22.45
N ASP A 403 -15.64 28.95 21.98
CA ASP A 403 -16.25 28.71 20.67
C ASP A 403 -15.37 29.17 19.50
N ILE A 404 -14.47 30.13 19.72
CA ILE A 404 -13.53 30.62 18.69
C ILE A 404 -12.55 29.52 18.24
N ALA A 405 -12.13 28.63 19.15
CA ALA A 405 -11.08 27.67 18.87
C ALA A 405 -11.49 26.22 19.14
N LEU A 406 -11.88 25.89 20.38
CA LEU A 406 -12.04 24.49 20.80
C LEU A 406 -13.23 23.81 20.10
N THR A 407 -14.33 24.53 19.86
CA THR A 407 -15.50 23.99 19.14
C THR A 407 -15.20 23.54 17.71
N PRO A 408 -14.59 24.37 16.82
CA PRO A 408 -14.26 23.94 15.46
C PRO A 408 -12.95 23.13 15.35
N LEU A 409 -11.93 23.44 16.14
CA LEU A 409 -10.59 22.88 15.95
C LEU A 409 -10.40 21.49 16.58
N LEU A 410 -11.27 21.08 17.51
CA LEU A 410 -11.22 19.73 18.12
C LEU A 410 -11.24 18.63 17.06
N THR A 411 -12.03 18.80 15.99
CA THR A 411 -12.12 17.82 14.90
C THR A 411 -11.15 18.14 13.76
N ALA A 412 -10.97 19.43 13.42
CA ALA A 412 -10.18 19.82 12.26
C ALA A 412 -8.66 19.63 12.47
N TYR A 413 -8.13 20.02 13.63
CA TYR A 413 -6.69 20.03 13.86
C TYR A 413 -6.04 18.63 13.85
N PRO A 414 -6.63 17.58 14.46
CA PRO A 414 -6.12 16.21 14.32
C PRO A 414 -6.06 15.72 12.86
N CYS A 415 -7.01 16.13 12.03
CA CYS A 415 -7.00 15.76 10.61
C CYS A 415 -5.82 16.40 9.84
N GLU A 416 -5.39 17.60 10.26
CA GLU A 416 -4.30 18.35 9.65
C GLU A 416 -2.91 17.86 10.10
N ILE A 417 -2.75 17.43 11.36
CA ILE A 417 -1.44 17.04 11.91
C ILE A 417 -1.03 15.58 11.62
N TRP A 418 -2.01 14.68 11.46
CA TRP A 418 -1.73 13.25 11.25
C TRP A 418 -1.47 12.94 9.77
N PRO A 419 -0.40 12.17 9.45
CA PRO A 419 -0.17 11.66 8.10
C PRO A 419 -1.31 10.73 7.70
N TYR A 420 -1.56 10.67 6.39
CA TYR A 420 -2.71 9.97 5.81
C TYR A 420 -2.93 8.56 6.40
N GLN A 421 -1.87 7.75 6.47
CA GLN A 421 -1.91 6.36 6.96
C GLN A 421 -2.34 6.20 8.44
N LEU A 422 -2.08 7.21 9.28
CA LEU A 422 -2.40 7.18 10.72
C LEU A 422 -3.56 8.11 11.11
N ARG A 423 -4.11 8.87 10.17
CA ARG A 423 -5.12 9.91 10.44
C ARG A 423 -6.39 9.37 11.07
N SER A 424 -6.93 8.26 10.56
CA SER A 424 -8.15 7.66 11.11
C SER A 424 -7.97 7.24 12.57
N LYS A 425 -6.82 6.62 12.89
CA LYS A 425 -6.44 6.21 14.25
C LYS A 425 -6.20 7.42 15.15
N GLY A 426 -5.52 8.44 14.64
CA GLY A 426 -5.32 9.72 15.32
C GLY A 426 -6.64 10.37 15.75
N ASN A 427 -7.59 10.48 14.83
CA ASN A 427 -8.93 10.99 15.12
C ASN A 427 -9.69 10.15 16.16
N ALA A 428 -9.57 8.82 16.09
CA ALA A 428 -10.16 7.93 17.09
C ALA A 428 -9.58 8.18 18.49
N VAL A 429 -8.26 8.37 18.60
CA VAL A 429 -7.60 8.71 19.87
C VAL A 429 -8.09 10.05 20.42
N THR A 430 -8.28 11.08 19.57
CA THR A 430 -8.87 12.35 20.01
C THR A 430 -10.22 12.12 20.67
N TRP A 431 -11.12 11.41 19.98
CA TRP A 431 -12.49 11.19 20.46
C TRP A 431 -12.56 10.35 21.72
N VAL A 432 -11.77 9.27 21.82
CA VAL A 432 -11.68 8.46 23.04
C VAL A 432 -11.19 9.30 24.21
N THR A 433 -10.19 10.16 23.97
CA THR A 433 -9.66 11.05 25.00
C THR A 433 -10.70 12.09 25.43
N THR A 434 -11.39 12.71 24.47
CA THR A 434 -12.47 13.67 24.74
C THR A 434 -13.61 13.04 25.53
N VAL A 435 -14.10 11.87 25.13
CA VAL A 435 -15.21 11.17 25.81
C VAL A 435 -14.79 10.72 27.22
N SER A 436 -13.56 10.27 27.39
CA SER A 436 -13.03 9.91 28.71
C SER A 436 -12.89 11.14 29.61
N ALA A 437 -12.39 12.25 29.05
CA ALA A 437 -12.20 13.51 29.77
C ALA A 437 -13.53 14.13 30.20
N ILE A 438 -14.55 14.15 29.32
CA ILE A 438 -15.87 14.68 29.65
C ILE A 438 -16.61 13.76 30.64
N PHE A 439 -16.48 12.44 30.53
CA PHE A 439 -17.05 11.51 31.50
C PHE A 439 -16.50 11.77 32.91
N PHE A 440 -15.17 11.86 33.04
CA PHE A 440 -14.50 12.17 34.29
C PHE A 440 -14.92 13.56 34.81
N ASN A 441 -14.87 14.58 33.96
CA ASN A 441 -15.18 15.96 34.34
C ASN A 441 -16.64 16.08 34.82
N THR A 442 -17.59 15.50 34.09
CA THR A 442 -19.01 15.50 34.45
C THR A 442 -19.24 14.83 35.80
N PHE A 443 -18.58 13.70 36.06
CA PHE A 443 -18.72 13.00 37.34
C PHE A 443 -18.14 13.78 38.52
N VAL A 444 -16.94 14.37 38.36
CA VAL A 444 -16.19 14.98 39.47
C VAL A 444 -16.67 16.40 39.81
N ASN A 445 -17.20 17.15 38.85
CA ASN A 445 -17.62 18.54 39.03
C ASN A 445 -18.52 18.80 40.27
N PRO A 446 -19.65 18.10 40.47
CA PRO A 446 -20.50 18.36 41.62
C PRO A 446 -19.84 17.98 42.95
N ILE A 447 -19.01 16.93 42.97
CA ILE A 447 -18.25 16.51 44.15
C ILE A 447 -17.26 17.59 44.56
N ALA A 448 -16.53 18.15 43.59
CA ALA A 448 -15.54 19.19 43.84
C ALA A 448 -16.20 20.53 44.22
N LEU A 449 -17.31 20.90 43.57
CA LEU A 449 -18.05 22.11 43.92
C LEU A 449 -18.61 22.07 45.35
N ASP A 450 -19.07 20.91 45.81
CA ASP A 450 -19.55 20.73 47.19
C ASP A 450 -18.39 20.78 48.21
N ALA A 451 -17.26 20.15 47.91
CA ALA A 451 -16.12 20.07 48.83
C ALA A 451 -15.31 21.36 48.98
N ILE A 452 -15.09 22.10 47.89
CA ILE A 452 -14.17 23.26 47.86
C ILE A 452 -14.79 24.56 47.32
N GLY A 453 -16.06 24.54 46.89
CA GLY A 453 -16.82 25.74 46.49
C GLY A 453 -16.13 26.54 45.38
N TRP A 454 -16.05 27.86 45.57
CA TRP A 454 -15.44 28.78 44.58
C TRP A 454 -13.96 28.49 44.29
N LYS A 455 -13.24 27.84 45.22
CA LYS A 455 -11.82 27.48 45.02
C LYS A 455 -11.65 26.45 43.90
N TYR A 456 -12.70 25.72 43.54
CA TYR A 456 -12.66 24.80 42.40
C TYR A 456 -12.35 25.50 41.08
N TYR A 457 -12.78 26.76 40.90
CA TYR A 457 -12.51 27.52 39.68
C TYR A 457 -11.01 27.77 39.46
N ILE A 458 -10.19 27.77 40.52
CA ILE A 458 -8.72 27.85 40.42
C ILE A 458 -8.16 26.65 39.65
N VAL A 459 -8.76 25.46 39.78
CA VAL A 459 -8.34 24.26 39.06
C VAL A 459 -8.47 24.48 37.54
N PHE A 460 -9.58 25.07 37.09
CA PHE A 460 -9.76 25.41 35.68
C PHE A 460 -8.79 26.49 35.21
N VAL A 461 -8.52 27.51 36.04
CA VAL A 461 -7.48 28.52 35.73
C VAL A 461 -6.12 27.84 35.49
N VAL A 462 -5.73 26.88 36.33
CA VAL A 462 -4.49 26.11 36.14
C VAL A 462 -4.52 25.33 34.83
N PHE A 463 -5.63 24.65 34.51
CA PHE A 463 -5.75 23.91 33.25
C PHE A 463 -5.74 24.82 32.01
N ILE A 464 -6.35 26.01 32.08
CA ILE A 464 -6.31 27.01 30.99
C ILE A 464 -4.89 27.53 30.79
N VAL A 465 -4.13 27.77 31.88
CA VAL A 465 -2.70 28.13 31.80
C VAL A 465 -1.89 27.01 31.18
N LEU A 466 -2.10 25.76 31.61
CA LEU A 466 -1.43 24.59 31.03
C LEU A 466 -1.78 24.43 29.55
N TYR A 467 -3.04 24.66 29.17
CA TYR A 467 -3.49 24.70 27.79
C TYR A 467 -2.73 25.75 26.98
N GLY A 468 -2.69 27.00 27.43
CA GLY A 468 -1.96 28.08 26.76
C GLY A 468 -0.45 27.80 26.63
N ILE A 469 0.19 27.29 27.69
CA ILE A 469 1.61 26.88 27.67
C ILE A 469 1.82 25.73 26.67
N THR A 470 0.95 24.73 26.69
CA THR A 470 1.08 23.56 25.81
C THR A 470 0.95 23.95 24.34
N VAL A 471 -0.02 24.81 24.03
CA VAL A 471 -0.20 25.37 22.68
C VAL A 471 1.00 26.23 22.28
N TRP A 472 1.54 27.03 23.20
CA TRP A 472 2.69 27.90 22.91
C TRP A 472 3.92 27.10 22.49
N PHE A 473 4.25 26.01 23.20
CA PHE A 473 5.47 25.25 22.96
C PHE A 473 5.32 24.13 21.92
N TRP A 474 4.20 23.39 21.91
CA TRP A 474 4.10 22.16 21.13
C TRP A 474 3.25 22.26 19.87
N TYR A 475 2.25 23.15 19.80
CA TYR A 475 1.30 23.20 18.68
C TYR A 475 1.87 24.02 17.52
N PRO A 476 2.20 23.41 16.36
CA PRO A 476 2.61 24.16 15.19
C PRO A 476 1.44 24.86 14.50
N GLU A 477 1.76 25.91 13.75
CA GLU A 477 0.81 26.55 12.83
C GLU A 477 0.63 25.67 11.59
N THR A 478 -0.62 25.37 11.23
CA THR A 478 -0.99 24.51 10.09
C THR A 478 -1.58 25.31 8.93
N LYS A 479 -1.89 26.61 9.13
CA LYS A 479 -2.51 27.46 8.10
C LYS A 479 -1.69 27.54 6.82
N GLY A 480 -2.32 27.18 5.70
CA GLY A 480 -1.76 27.35 4.36
C GLY A 480 -0.55 26.44 4.06
N LEU A 481 -0.29 25.46 4.93
CA LEU A 481 0.70 24.42 4.70
C LEU A 481 0.00 23.20 4.12
N THR A 482 0.59 22.60 3.08
CA THR A 482 0.12 21.31 2.59
C THR A 482 0.41 20.22 3.62
N LEU A 483 -0.29 19.09 3.54
CA LEU A 483 -0.17 18.00 4.52
C LEU A 483 1.27 17.44 4.58
N GLU A 484 1.97 17.48 3.46
CA GLU A 484 3.36 17.06 3.31
C GLU A 484 4.30 18.04 4.02
N ARG A 485 4.02 19.34 3.94
CA ARG A 485 4.80 20.37 4.64
C ARG A 485 4.55 20.39 6.15
N ILE A 486 3.35 20.01 6.59
CA ILE A 486 3.06 19.76 8.00
C ILE A 486 3.87 18.56 8.49
N ALA A 487 4.08 17.53 7.66
CA ALA A 487 4.93 16.40 8.04
C ALA A 487 6.38 16.83 8.34
N MET A 488 6.96 17.75 7.55
CA MET A 488 8.29 18.33 7.81
C MET A 488 8.40 19.00 9.20
N VAL A 489 7.34 19.69 9.64
CA VAL A 489 7.33 20.41 10.92
C VAL A 489 7.42 19.44 12.12
N PHE A 490 6.94 18.21 11.96
CA PHE A 490 6.93 17.19 13.00
C PHE A 490 8.13 16.23 12.92
N ASP A 491 8.50 15.82 11.71
CA ASP A 491 9.48 14.77 11.47
C ASP A 491 10.86 15.30 11.03
N GLY A 492 11.01 16.61 10.75
CA GLY A 492 12.26 17.29 10.37
C GLY A 492 12.40 17.54 8.87
N GLU A 493 13.40 18.34 8.45
CA GLU A 493 13.70 18.60 7.02
C GLU A 493 14.08 17.32 6.27
N ASP A 494 14.56 16.30 6.98
CA ASP A 494 14.92 14.97 6.43
C ASP A 494 13.70 14.05 6.20
N ALA A 495 12.49 14.48 6.55
CA ALA A 495 11.28 13.66 6.49
C ALA A 495 10.37 13.92 5.28
N VAL A 496 10.78 14.83 4.38
CA VAL A 496 10.19 14.92 3.05
C VAL A 496 11.30 14.75 2.03
N PRO A 497 11.10 13.97 0.96
CA PRO A 497 11.99 13.96 -0.18
C PRO A 497 12.34 15.38 -0.62
N GLU A 498 13.57 15.56 -1.08
CA GLU A 498 14.15 16.82 -1.58
C GLU A 498 13.35 17.51 -2.72
N SER A 499 12.21 16.94 -3.11
CA SER A 499 11.26 17.41 -4.13
C SER A 499 10.42 18.62 -3.70
N ALA A 500 10.27 18.91 -2.39
CA ALA A 500 9.37 19.97 -1.92
C ALA A 500 10.02 21.35 -1.70
N THR A 501 11.35 21.46 -1.73
CA THR A 501 12.07 22.68 -1.34
C THR A 501 12.50 23.55 -2.54
N THR A 502 12.39 23.07 -3.77
CA THR A 502 12.94 23.76 -4.96
C THR A 502 11.86 24.12 -5.98
N GLY A 503 10.91 24.97 -5.58
CA GLY A 503 9.86 25.53 -6.46
C GLY A 503 10.38 26.35 -7.65
N ALA A 504 11.68 26.66 -7.72
CA ALA A 504 12.33 27.27 -8.88
C ALA A 504 12.77 26.23 -9.94
N ALA A 505 13.06 25.00 -9.51
CA ALA A 505 13.36 23.90 -10.44
C ALA A 505 12.08 23.40 -11.10
N PHE A 506 10.94 23.37 -10.39
CA PHE A 506 9.65 22.98 -10.96
C PHE A 506 9.14 23.93 -12.05
N ALA A 507 9.53 25.21 -12.05
CA ALA A 507 9.13 26.16 -13.10
C ALA A 507 10.01 26.04 -14.36
N ALA A 508 11.33 25.83 -14.17
CA ALA A 508 12.24 25.53 -15.28
C ALA A 508 12.03 24.11 -15.83
N GLU A 509 11.62 23.18 -14.97
CA GLU A 509 11.20 21.83 -15.33
C GLU A 509 9.79 21.83 -15.91
N LYS A 510 8.87 22.73 -15.52
CA LYS A 510 7.57 22.86 -16.19
C LYS A 510 7.70 23.58 -17.54
N GLU A 511 8.58 24.56 -17.69
CA GLU A 511 8.92 25.13 -19.00
C GLU A 511 9.69 24.10 -19.85
N ALA A 512 10.64 23.35 -19.30
CA ALA A 512 11.32 22.27 -20.02
C ALA A 512 10.45 21.03 -20.24
N MET A 513 9.45 20.76 -19.39
CA MET A 513 8.43 19.71 -19.53
C MET A 513 7.36 20.16 -20.49
N GLN A 514 7.09 21.46 -20.63
CA GLN A 514 6.13 22.01 -21.58
C GLN A 514 6.77 22.16 -22.97
N GLU A 515 8.06 22.50 -23.04
CA GLU A 515 8.90 22.39 -24.24
C GLU A 515 9.18 20.92 -24.59
N ARG A 516 9.29 20.02 -23.59
CA ARG A 516 9.26 18.56 -23.80
C ARG A 516 7.86 18.03 -24.10
N LEU A 517 6.76 18.65 -23.67
CA LEU A 517 5.38 18.24 -23.98
C LEU A 517 5.00 18.65 -25.40
N GLU A 518 5.50 19.81 -25.85
CA GLU A 518 5.50 20.19 -27.26
C GLU A 518 6.43 19.31 -28.12
N MET A 519 7.47 18.69 -27.51
CA MET A 519 8.28 17.63 -28.16
C MET A 519 7.75 16.19 -27.92
N VAL A 520 6.81 15.96 -26.99
CA VAL A 520 6.17 14.65 -26.69
C VAL A 520 4.94 14.43 -27.56
N ASP A 521 4.61 15.39 -28.42
CA ASP A 521 3.91 15.11 -29.68
C ASP A 521 4.80 14.30 -30.68
N SER A 522 5.94 13.76 -30.21
CA SER A 522 6.75 12.73 -30.88
C SER A 522 6.83 11.39 -30.12
N GLY A 523 5.68 10.83 -29.72
CA GLY A 523 5.44 9.38 -29.78
C GLY A 523 6.39 8.41 -29.05
N SER A 524 6.76 8.64 -27.78
CA SER A 524 7.41 7.61 -26.95
C SER A 524 6.43 6.93 -25.98
N LYS A 525 6.58 5.61 -25.85
CA LYS A 525 5.53 4.63 -25.50
C LYS A 525 5.94 3.68 -24.35
N PHE A 526 6.75 4.17 -23.41
CA PHE A 526 7.28 3.39 -22.26
C PHE A 526 6.89 3.99 -20.92
N ASP A 527 6.88 3.18 -19.86
CA ASP A 527 6.75 3.67 -18.48
C ASP A 527 8.03 4.40 -18.02
N PRO A 528 7.94 5.35 -17.07
CA PRO A 528 9.06 6.22 -16.67
C PRO A 528 10.29 5.46 -16.16
N ALA A 529 10.11 4.32 -15.49
CA ALA A 529 11.21 3.51 -14.96
C ALA A 529 11.92 2.74 -16.09
N SER A 530 11.17 2.17 -17.03
CA SER A 530 11.71 1.55 -18.24
C SER A 530 12.46 2.57 -19.10
N LEU A 531 11.93 3.80 -19.25
CA LEU A 531 12.63 4.89 -19.93
C LEU A 531 13.95 5.23 -19.25
N ALA A 532 13.98 5.36 -17.93
CA ALA A 532 15.23 5.64 -17.20
C ALA A 532 16.29 4.54 -17.36
N ILE A 533 15.87 3.26 -17.41
CA ILE A 533 16.78 2.13 -17.68
C ILE A 533 17.31 2.21 -19.12
N LEU A 534 16.44 2.46 -20.09
CA LEU A 534 16.82 2.60 -21.50
C LEU A 534 17.71 3.83 -21.72
N GLU A 535 17.49 4.95 -21.02
CA GLU A 535 18.32 6.14 -21.05
C GLU A 535 19.72 5.88 -20.46
N ARG A 536 19.82 5.14 -19.34
CA ARG A 536 21.11 4.72 -18.78
C ARG A 536 21.85 3.76 -19.69
N LEU A 537 21.14 2.82 -20.32
CA LEU A 537 21.70 1.93 -21.34
C LEU A 537 22.20 2.74 -22.54
N ASN A 538 21.41 3.71 -23.04
CA ASN A 538 21.80 4.63 -24.12
C ASN A 538 23.01 5.48 -23.75
N TYR A 539 23.07 6.00 -22.53
CA TYR A 539 24.21 6.77 -22.01
C TYR A 539 25.48 5.91 -21.91
N ALA A 540 25.38 4.68 -21.41
CA ALA A 540 26.50 3.76 -21.37
C ALA A 540 27.00 3.43 -22.79
N VAL A 541 26.06 3.24 -23.74
CA VAL A 541 26.38 3.02 -25.15
C VAL A 541 27.10 4.23 -25.77
N SER A 542 26.69 5.46 -25.47
CA SER A 542 27.33 6.68 -25.99
C SER A 542 28.70 6.93 -25.37
N LEU A 543 28.89 6.61 -24.09
CA LEU A 543 30.20 6.65 -23.44
C LEU A 543 31.18 5.68 -24.12
N LEU A 544 30.75 4.45 -24.42
CA LEU A 544 31.56 3.47 -25.15
C LEU A 544 31.86 3.91 -26.59
N GLU A 545 30.93 4.57 -27.29
CA GLU A 545 31.18 5.17 -28.61
C GLU A 545 32.21 6.30 -28.56
N SER A 546 32.18 7.13 -27.51
CA SER A 546 33.17 8.20 -27.32
C SER A 546 34.57 7.66 -27.04
N GLN A 547 34.68 6.55 -26.31
CA GLN A 547 35.96 5.86 -26.03
C GLN A 547 36.50 5.09 -27.24
N ALA A 548 35.65 4.54 -28.10
CA ALA A 548 36.06 3.83 -29.31
C ALA A 548 36.65 4.74 -30.39
N ASN A 549 36.33 6.04 -30.37
CA ASN A 549 36.73 7.02 -31.39
C ASN A 549 37.98 7.87 -31.03
N GLN A 550 38.65 7.61 -29.91
CA GLN A 550 39.86 8.36 -29.52
C GLN A 550 41.18 7.62 -29.89
N PRO A 551 42.14 8.28 -30.57
CA PRO A 551 43.48 7.74 -30.75
C PRO A 551 44.26 7.76 -29.43
N GLN A 552 44.87 6.61 -29.10
CA GLN A 552 45.59 6.34 -27.85
C GLN A 552 46.60 7.46 -27.49
N THR A 553 46.23 8.31 -26.55
CA THR A 553 47.16 9.12 -25.73
C THR A 553 46.62 9.17 -24.29
N PRO A 554 47.49 9.03 -23.27
CA PRO A 554 47.04 9.00 -21.88
C PRO A 554 46.85 10.44 -21.38
N ALA A 555 45.62 10.97 -21.47
CA ALA A 555 45.29 12.23 -20.82
C ALA A 555 43.81 12.29 -20.43
N ALA A 556 43.62 12.49 -19.12
CA ALA A 556 42.44 13.00 -18.41
C ALA A 556 41.07 12.39 -18.77
N VAL A 557 40.57 11.56 -17.85
CA VAL A 557 39.15 11.22 -17.73
C VAL A 557 38.36 12.54 -17.67
N PRO A 558 37.41 12.79 -18.60
CA PRO A 558 36.54 13.95 -18.50
C PRO A 558 35.73 13.85 -17.21
N ALA A 559 35.68 14.93 -16.43
CA ALA A 559 34.92 14.98 -15.19
C ALA A 559 33.48 14.52 -15.44
N GLN A 560 33.02 13.57 -14.62
CA GLN A 560 31.61 13.16 -14.59
C GLN A 560 30.74 14.42 -14.48
N PRO A 561 29.64 14.54 -15.24
CA PRO A 561 28.61 15.50 -14.86
C PRO A 561 28.17 15.13 -13.43
N PRO A 562 27.85 16.12 -12.57
CA PRO A 562 27.49 15.85 -11.19
C PRO A 562 26.40 14.78 -11.20
N MET A 563 26.69 13.63 -10.57
CA MET A 563 25.68 12.62 -10.29
C MET A 563 24.64 13.30 -9.42
N ALA A 564 23.61 13.86 -10.05
CA ALA A 564 22.39 14.19 -9.36
C ALA A 564 21.85 12.87 -8.85
N SER A 565 22.00 12.64 -7.54
CA SER A 565 21.18 11.70 -6.80
C SER A 565 19.74 12.20 -6.92
N ASN A 566 19.10 11.90 -8.05
CA ASN A 566 17.70 12.18 -8.31
C ASN A 566 16.85 11.21 -7.46
N THR A 567 16.79 11.47 -6.16
CA THR A 567 15.91 10.80 -5.19
C THR A 567 14.43 10.96 -5.56
N ALA A 568 14.07 11.96 -6.36
CA ALA A 568 12.69 12.20 -6.82
C ALA A 568 12.19 11.23 -7.91
N ILE A 569 13.08 10.60 -8.70
CA ILE A 569 12.70 9.58 -9.69
C ILE A 569 12.51 8.22 -8.99
N ASP A 570 13.18 8.01 -7.85
CA ASP A 570 13.17 6.76 -7.11
C ASP A 570 11.91 6.54 -6.26
N GLU A 571 11.11 7.57 -5.96
CA GLU A 571 9.91 7.42 -5.11
C GLU A 571 8.60 7.27 -5.92
N ALA A 572 8.41 8.04 -7.00
CA ALA A 572 7.23 7.91 -7.86
C ALA A 572 7.21 6.60 -8.66
N ALA A 573 8.38 6.06 -9.01
CA ALA A 573 8.47 4.76 -9.64
C ALA A 573 8.37 3.60 -8.63
N HIS A 574 8.49 3.86 -7.33
CA HIS A 574 8.37 2.85 -6.28
C HIS A 574 6.92 2.39 -6.06
N GLU A 575 5.96 3.31 -6.22
CA GLU A 575 4.52 3.02 -6.16
C GLU A 575 4.01 2.18 -7.35
N ILE A 576 4.63 2.32 -8.52
CA ILE A 576 4.30 1.56 -9.74
C ILE A 576 4.94 0.15 -9.70
N GLU A 577 6.13 0.04 -9.12
CA GLU A 577 6.94 -1.19 -9.12
C GLU A 577 6.32 -2.38 -8.36
N ILE A 578 5.69 -2.14 -7.21
CA ILE A 578 5.19 -3.24 -6.36
C ILE A 578 3.94 -3.90 -7.00
N LEU A 579 3.14 -3.12 -7.73
CA LEU A 579 1.97 -3.59 -8.49
C LEU A 579 2.36 -4.35 -9.77
N GLU A 580 3.52 -4.06 -10.36
CA GLU A 580 4.01 -4.73 -11.56
C GLU A 580 4.82 -6.01 -11.29
N LEU A 581 5.23 -6.30 -10.05
CA LEU A 581 6.06 -7.47 -9.72
C LEU A 581 5.29 -8.70 -9.22
N SER A 582 3.97 -8.59 -9.01
CA SER A 582 3.13 -9.76 -8.68
C SER A 582 2.84 -10.60 -9.92
N VAL A 583 3.57 -11.70 -10.09
CA VAL A 583 3.23 -12.71 -11.11
C VAL A 583 1.84 -13.32 -10.79
N PRO A 584 0.88 -13.31 -11.74
CA PRO A 584 -0.42 -13.97 -11.58
C PRO A 584 -0.25 -15.46 -11.27
N SER A 585 -1.06 -16.00 -10.35
CA SER A 585 -0.99 -17.41 -9.93
C SER A 585 -1.43 -18.42 -11.01
N SER A 586 -2.00 -17.95 -12.12
CA SER A 586 -2.67 -18.74 -13.17
C SER A 586 -1.79 -19.11 -14.37
N MET A 587 -0.46 -19.14 -14.26
CA MET A 587 0.42 -19.19 -15.45
C MET A 587 1.39 -20.36 -15.60
N SER A 588 1.15 -21.51 -14.96
CA SER A 588 2.00 -22.69 -15.24
C SER A 588 1.83 -23.24 -16.66
N ALA A 589 2.89 -23.82 -17.24
CA ALA A 589 2.85 -24.66 -18.45
C ALA A 589 1.73 -25.73 -18.42
N ALA A 590 1.30 -26.13 -17.22
CA ALA A 590 0.20 -27.08 -17.02
C ALA A 590 -1.19 -26.51 -17.40
N HIS A 591 -1.38 -25.18 -17.51
CA HIS A 591 -2.65 -24.61 -17.98
C HIS A 591 -2.93 -24.91 -19.46
N LEU A 592 -1.90 -25.16 -20.27
CA LEU A 592 -2.10 -25.59 -21.66
C LEU A 592 -2.77 -26.97 -21.75
N LEU A 593 -2.63 -27.81 -20.73
CA LEU A 593 -3.30 -29.13 -20.67
C LEU A 593 -4.82 -29.01 -20.47
N GLU A 594 -5.29 -27.90 -19.88
CA GLU A 594 -6.71 -27.60 -19.68
C GLU A 594 -7.36 -26.95 -20.89
N TRP A 595 -6.61 -26.73 -21.99
CA TRP A 595 -7.22 -26.23 -23.21
C TRP A 595 -8.28 -27.21 -23.71
N PRO A 596 -9.48 -26.74 -24.07
CA PRO A 596 -10.59 -27.62 -24.49
C PRO A 596 -10.22 -28.58 -25.62
N ILE A 597 -9.26 -28.22 -26.46
CA ILE A 597 -8.75 -29.05 -27.55
C ILE A 597 -8.13 -30.39 -27.09
N PHE A 598 -7.62 -30.47 -25.85
CA PHE A 598 -7.09 -31.71 -25.27
C PHE A 598 -8.11 -32.48 -24.43
N GLY A 599 -9.37 -32.02 -24.39
CA GLY A 599 -10.49 -32.75 -23.77
C GLY A 599 -10.41 -32.91 -22.26
N ASN A 600 -9.66 -32.04 -21.56
CA ASN A 600 -9.43 -32.10 -20.10
C ASN A 600 -8.88 -33.45 -19.61
N LYS A 601 -8.10 -34.15 -20.45
CA LYS A 601 -7.55 -35.48 -20.12
C LYS A 601 -6.60 -35.45 -18.92
N TYR A 602 -5.87 -34.34 -18.75
CA TYR A 602 -4.89 -34.15 -17.67
C TYR A 602 -5.24 -32.90 -16.86
N ASP A 603 -5.38 -33.05 -15.54
CA ASP A 603 -5.51 -31.94 -14.59
C ASP A 603 -4.20 -31.13 -14.54
N ARG A 604 -4.25 -29.79 -14.38
CA ARG A 604 -3.07 -28.93 -14.14
C ARG A 604 -2.15 -29.46 -13.04
N LYS A 605 -2.73 -30.14 -12.04
CA LYS A 605 -1.96 -30.70 -10.91
C LYS A 605 -1.13 -31.90 -11.31
N TYR A 606 -1.50 -32.63 -12.37
CA TYR A 606 -0.84 -33.88 -12.76
C TYR A 606 0.64 -33.69 -13.09
N LEU A 607 0.97 -32.65 -13.86
CA LEU A 607 2.36 -32.36 -14.23
C LEU A 607 3.17 -31.88 -13.01
N ASN A 608 2.59 -30.99 -12.19
CA ASN A 608 3.29 -30.41 -11.04
C ASN A 608 3.39 -31.39 -9.86
N ALA A 609 2.47 -32.35 -9.73
CA ALA A 609 2.48 -33.40 -8.70
C ALA A 609 3.73 -34.29 -8.76
N ALA A 610 4.30 -34.47 -9.96
CA ALA A 610 5.55 -35.21 -10.15
C ALA A 610 6.72 -34.65 -9.31
N LEU A 611 6.70 -33.35 -9.03
CA LEU A 611 7.72 -32.69 -8.18
C LEU A 611 7.52 -32.99 -6.69
N PHE A 612 6.35 -33.47 -6.27
CA PHE A 612 5.99 -33.75 -4.87
C PHE A 612 5.94 -35.26 -4.54
N GLU A 613 5.71 -36.13 -5.53
CA GLU A 613 5.56 -37.58 -5.37
C GLU A 613 6.83 -38.29 -4.86
N HIS A 614 8.01 -37.68 -5.00
CA HIS A 614 9.29 -38.20 -4.52
C HIS A 614 9.82 -37.47 -3.28
N SER A 615 9.02 -36.63 -2.63
CA SER A 615 9.39 -36.04 -1.33
C SER A 615 8.95 -37.00 -0.22
N PRO A 616 9.82 -37.41 0.74
CA PRO A 616 9.55 -38.44 1.75
C PRO A 616 8.43 -38.12 2.77
N CYS A 617 7.60 -37.11 2.50
CA CYS A 617 6.56 -36.61 3.41
C CYS A 617 5.23 -37.39 3.35
N THR A 618 5.05 -38.30 2.38
CA THR A 618 3.72 -38.90 2.11
C THR A 618 3.46 -40.26 2.77
N THR A 619 4.36 -40.83 3.57
CA THR A 619 4.17 -42.16 4.17
C THR A 619 4.32 -42.25 5.70
N ALA A 620 4.58 -41.15 6.42
CA ALA A 620 4.94 -41.20 7.85
C ALA A 620 3.90 -40.56 8.80
N PHE A 621 2.61 -40.71 8.52
CA PHE A 621 1.54 -40.34 9.48
C PHE A 621 0.48 -41.42 9.55
N ASP A 622 0.88 -42.65 9.87
CA ASP A 622 -0.03 -43.65 10.44
C ASP A 622 0.75 -44.63 11.34
N GLY A 623 0.39 -44.66 12.62
CA GLY A 623 0.44 -45.83 13.51
C GLY A 623 1.80 -46.36 13.98
N ASP A 624 2.02 -46.28 15.30
CA ASP A 624 2.92 -47.12 16.10
C ASP A 624 3.19 -48.53 15.53
N THR A 625 4.46 -48.88 15.31
CA THR A 625 5.05 -50.16 15.71
C THR A 625 6.58 -50.04 15.73
N GLY A 626 7.19 -50.49 16.82
CA GLY A 626 8.61 -50.35 17.07
C GLY A 626 9.50 -51.00 16.02
N SER A 627 10.39 -50.20 15.45
CA SER A 627 11.77 -50.55 15.14
C SER A 627 12.51 -49.24 14.81
N ASP A 628 13.50 -48.88 15.63
CA ASP A 628 14.42 -47.75 15.42
C ASP A 628 15.41 -48.01 14.25
N GLU A 629 14.91 -48.61 13.16
CA GLU A 629 15.61 -48.83 11.91
C GLU A 629 14.73 -48.37 10.74
N VAL A 630 14.22 -47.13 10.80
CA VAL A 630 13.80 -46.47 9.56
C VAL A 630 15.06 -45.94 8.90
N ALA A 631 15.61 -46.81 8.07
CA ALA A 631 16.73 -46.55 7.18
C ALA A 631 16.58 -45.19 6.48
N ASP A 632 17.67 -44.42 6.52
CA ASP A 632 18.09 -43.46 5.51
C ASP A 632 18.12 -44.15 4.13
N ALA A 633 16.95 -44.46 3.58
CA ALA A 633 16.84 -44.86 2.19
C ALA A 633 17.03 -43.59 1.36
N PRO A 634 18.11 -43.48 0.55
CA PRO A 634 18.23 -42.39 -0.40
C PRO A 634 17.00 -42.46 -1.33
N ASP A 635 16.35 -41.33 -1.64
CA ASP A 635 15.40 -41.21 -2.75
C ASP A 635 15.84 -42.11 -3.92
N ALA A 636 14.95 -42.83 -4.59
CA ALA A 636 15.33 -43.69 -5.73
C ALA A 636 16.20 -42.95 -6.78
N GLN A 637 16.05 -41.62 -6.89
CA GLN A 637 16.90 -40.73 -7.69
C GLN A 637 18.28 -40.46 -7.05
N SER A 638 18.38 -40.29 -5.73
CA SER A 638 19.66 -40.18 -5.02
C SER A 638 20.42 -41.52 -4.95
N ALA A 639 19.73 -42.66 -4.99
CA ALA A 639 20.31 -44.00 -5.16
C ALA A 639 20.88 -44.25 -6.56
N GLN A 640 20.36 -43.59 -7.60
CA GLN A 640 20.98 -43.56 -8.94
C GLN A 640 22.15 -42.58 -9.02
N ARG A 641 22.05 -41.41 -8.36
CA ARG A 641 23.11 -40.37 -8.29
C ARG A 641 24.35 -40.81 -7.50
N SER A 642 24.21 -41.73 -6.55
CA SER A 642 25.29 -42.25 -5.69
C SER A 642 26.11 -43.40 -6.31
N LYS A 643 25.76 -43.89 -7.51
CA LYS A 643 26.48 -44.98 -8.19
C LYS A 643 27.69 -44.55 -9.01
N MET A 644 27.97 -43.25 -9.15
CA MET A 644 29.10 -42.73 -9.92
C MET A 644 30.31 -42.40 -9.02
N PRO A 645 31.56 -42.73 -9.42
CA PRO A 645 32.75 -42.44 -8.62
C PRO A 645 32.99 -40.92 -8.54
N GLY A 646 33.02 -40.36 -7.33
CA GLY A 646 33.35 -38.95 -7.07
C GLY A 646 34.76 -38.78 -6.52
N LYS A 647 35.42 -37.66 -6.84
CA LYS A 647 36.80 -37.36 -6.42
C LYS A 647 36.95 -36.87 -4.96
N GLY A 648 35.85 -36.72 -4.23
CA GLY A 648 35.84 -36.13 -2.87
C GLY A 648 36.20 -34.64 -2.90
N ILE A 649 36.37 -34.02 -1.71
CA ILE A 649 36.77 -32.61 -1.60
C ILE A 649 38.30 -32.52 -1.67
N GLN A 650 38.83 -31.84 -2.69
CA GLN A 650 40.26 -31.62 -2.90
C GLN A 650 40.62 -30.16 -2.62
N LYS A 651 41.63 -29.94 -1.78
CA LYS A 651 42.00 -28.58 -1.34
C LYS A 651 42.79 -27.84 -2.43
N GLU A 652 43.48 -28.57 -3.30
CA GLU A 652 44.29 -28.02 -4.38
C GLU A 652 43.44 -27.40 -5.50
N GLU A 653 42.24 -27.95 -5.76
CA GLU A 653 41.36 -27.52 -6.85
C GLU A 653 40.52 -26.26 -6.50
N VAL A 654 40.56 -25.76 -5.26
CA VAL A 654 39.69 -24.66 -4.80
C VAL A 654 39.86 -23.39 -5.63
N HIS A 655 41.09 -23.04 -6.02
CA HIS A 655 41.35 -21.86 -6.84
C HIS A 655 40.76 -21.99 -8.25
N ASP A 656 40.95 -23.16 -8.88
CA ASP A 656 40.44 -23.43 -10.23
C ASP A 656 38.91 -23.45 -10.27
N LEU A 657 38.28 -24.03 -9.25
CA LEU A 657 36.82 -24.05 -9.11
C LEU A 657 36.24 -22.66 -8.87
N ILE A 658 36.90 -21.80 -8.08
CA ILE A 658 36.48 -20.40 -7.89
C ILE A 658 36.59 -19.62 -9.20
N GLN A 659 37.67 -19.84 -9.96
CA GLN A 659 37.83 -19.20 -11.27
C GLN A 659 36.72 -19.64 -12.25
N ALA A 660 36.44 -20.95 -12.33
CA ALA A 660 35.34 -21.47 -13.12
C ALA A 660 33.98 -20.86 -12.72
N PHE A 661 33.73 -20.69 -11.42
CA PHE A 661 32.55 -19.99 -10.92
C PHE A 661 32.49 -18.52 -11.36
N LEU A 662 33.60 -17.78 -11.26
CA LEU A 662 33.66 -16.37 -11.62
C LEU A 662 33.38 -16.14 -13.12
N GLU A 663 33.89 -17.04 -13.97
CA GLU A 663 33.71 -16.96 -15.42
C GLU A 663 32.29 -17.40 -15.85
N ASN A 664 31.82 -18.54 -15.34
CA ASN A 664 30.62 -19.20 -15.87
C ASN A 664 29.33 -18.90 -15.09
N VAL A 665 29.41 -18.55 -13.80
CA VAL A 665 28.22 -18.44 -12.93
C VAL A 665 28.02 -17.01 -12.42
N HIS A 666 29.08 -16.38 -11.93
CA HIS A 666 29.03 -15.03 -11.35
C HIS A 666 28.61 -13.96 -12.36
N THR A 667 29.00 -14.12 -13.62
CA THR A 667 28.63 -13.23 -14.73
C THR A 667 27.13 -12.99 -14.87
N LYS A 668 26.30 -13.98 -14.52
CA LYS A 668 24.82 -13.87 -14.58
C LYS A 668 24.20 -13.43 -13.26
N ASN A 669 24.95 -13.55 -12.16
CA ASN A 669 24.47 -13.33 -10.79
C ASN A 669 25.54 -12.60 -9.96
N PRO A 670 25.73 -11.28 -10.17
CA PRO A 670 26.79 -10.52 -9.53
C PRO A 670 26.48 -10.21 -8.06
N VAL A 671 26.36 -11.23 -7.21
CA VAL A 671 26.02 -11.09 -5.78
C VAL A 671 27.23 -11.20 -4.85
N LEU A 672 28.44 -11.34 -5.39
CA LEU A 672 29.71 -11.45 -4.67
C LEU A 672 30.70 -10.36 -5.12
N ASP A 673 31.77 -10.16 -4.36
CA ASP A 673 32.96 -9.42 -4.77
C ASP A 673 34.06 -10.42 -5.12
N SER A 674 34.61 -10.33 -6.34
CA SER A 674 35.63 -11.24 -6.86
C SER A 674 36.95 -11.14 -6.09
N THR A 675 37.28 -9.95 -5.57
CA THR A 675 38.53 -9.73 -4.82
C THR A 675 38.49 -10.39 -3.44
N ASP A 676 37.35 -10.29 -2.75
CA ASP A 676 37.12 -10.91 -1.45
C ASP A 676 37.13 -12.44 -1.54
N LEU A 677 36.52 -13.01 -2.59
CA LEU A 677 36.51 -14.45 -2.86
C LEU A 677 37.93 -15.02 -2.99
N MET A 678 38.75 -14.42 -3.84
CA MET A 678 40.13 -14.87 -4.07
C MET A 678 40.99 -14.70 -2.82
N ARG A 679 40.75 -13.64 -2.04
CA ARG A 679 41.41 -13.43 -0.75
C ARG A 679 41.04 -14.51 0.28
N TRP A 680 39.79 -14.97 0.30
CA TRP A 680 39.34 -16.02 1.21
C TRP A 680 39.75 -17.43 0.78
N ALA A 681 40.06 -17.64 -0.50
CA ALA A 681 40.51 -18.92 -1.05
C ALA A 681 41.87 -19.37 -0.46
N THR A 682 42.81 -18.43 -0.33
CA THR A 682 44.19 -18.69 0.12
C THR A 682 44.28 -19.39 1.49
N PRO A 683 43.61 -18.92 2.57
CA PRO A 683 43.66 -19.61 3.85
C PRO A 683 42.95 -20.98 3.83
N ILE A 684 41.99 -21.20 2.93
CA ILE A 684 41.26 -22.48 2.81
C ILE A 684 42.07 -23.52 2.06
N SER A 685 42.84 -23.15 1.03
CA SER A 685 43.74 -24.08 0.35
C SER A 685 44.84 -24.59 1.30
N GLU A 686 45.30 -23.74 2.22
CA GLU A 686 46.31 -24.11 3.22
C GLU A 686 45.75 -24.92 4.41
N HIS A 687 44.62 -24.52 4.99
CA HIS A 687 44.12 -25.06 6.27
C HIS A 687 42.87 -25.94 6.13
N GLY A 688 42.21 -25.94 4.97
CA GLY A 688 40.93 -26.61 4.72
C GLY A 688 39.70 -25.81 5.15
N PHE A 689 38.51 -26.35 4.86
CA PHE A 689 37.23 -25.68 5.14
C PHE A 689 36.84 -25.73 6.63
N GLY A 690 36.56 -24.56 7.21
CA GLY A 690 36.05 -24.43 8.58
C GLY A 690 34.52 -24.45 8.69
N TRP A 691 34.02 -24.05 9.87
CA TRP A 691 32.58 -23.88 10.17
C TRP A 691 32.09 -22.43 10.04
N SER A 692 32.92 -21.53 9.49
CA SER A 692 32.56 -20.12 9.32
C SER A 692 31.60 -19.89 8.15
N SER A 693 30.87 -18.77 8.17
CA SER A 693 29.98 -18.35 7.07
C SER A 693 30.71 -18.21 5.73
N ARG A 694 31.96 -17.72 5.75
CA ARG A 694 32.84 -17.65 4.57
C ARG A 694 33.24 -19.01 4.03
N SER A 695 33.53 -19.98 4.90
CA SER A 695 33.81 -21.36 4.48
C SER A 695 32.58 -22.01 3.86
N CYS A 696 31.40 -21.77 4.45
CA CYS A 696 30.13 -22.25 3.89
C CYS A 696 29.86 -21.65 2.50
N LEU A 697 30.12 -20.35 2.32
CA LEU A 697 29.98 -19.68 1.03
C LEU A 697 30.92 -20.26 -0.03
N LEU A 698 32.19 -20.48 0.33
CA LEU A 698 33.19 -21.03 -0.59
C LEU A 698 32.91 -22.49 -0.97
N LEU A 699 32.34 -23.30 -0.07
CA LEU A 699 31.87 -24.65 -0.43
C LEU A 699 30.79 -24.60 -1.52
N ILE A 700 29.83 -23.67 -1.43
CA ILE A 700 28.77 -23.49 -2.45
C ILE A 700 29.37 -23.00 -3.77
N VAL A 701 30.33 -22.06 -3.70
CA VAL A 701 31.05 -21.55 -4.88
C VAL A 701 31.83 -22.66 -5.57
N CYS A 702 32.53 -23.52 -4.83
CA CYS A 702 33.24 -24.67 -5.39
C CYS A 702 32.27 -25.69 -6.00
N ALA A 703 31.12 -25.93 -5.36
CA ALA A 703 30.07 -26.80 -5.92
C ALA A 703 29.55 -26.27 -7.26
N LEU A 704 29.28 -24.96 -7.35
CA LEU A 704 28.85 -24.30 -8.58
C LEU A 704 29.95 -24.28 -9.65
N GLY A 705 31.21 -24.04 -9.26
CA GLY A 705 32.37 -24.09 -10.14
C GLY A 705 32.55 -25.48 -10.76
N ALA A 706 32.44 -26.53 -9.95
CA ALA A 706 32.55 -27.92 -10.40
C ALA A 706 31.42 -28.34 -11.34
N LEU A 707 30.23 -27.78 -11.16
CA LEU A 707 29.05 -28.05 -11.98
C LEU A 707 28.98 -27.20 -13.25
N SER A 708 29.70 -26.08 -13.28
CA SER A 708 29.72 -25.15 -14.42
C SER A 708 30.66 -25.62 -15.53
N ALA A 709 30.30 -25.30 -16.77
CA ALA A 709 31.13 -25.57 -17.95
C ALA A 709 31.13 -24.35 -18.89
N PRO A 710 32.16 -24.18 -19.74
CA PRO A 710 32.18 -23.16 -20.78
C PRO A 710 31.00 -23.34 -21.74
N PHE A 711 30.46 -22.23 -22.26
CA PHE A 711 29.31 -22.24 -23.15
C PHE A 711 29.57 -23.02 -24.44
N GLN A 712 28.69 -23.98 -24.75
CA GLN A 712 28.72 -24.77 -25.97
C GLN A 712 27.36 -24.71 -26.69
N THR A 713 27.37 -24.54 -28.01
CA THR A 713 26.18 -24.45 -28.86
C THR A 713 25.77 -25.80 -29.49
N THR A 714 26.31 -26.91 -28.99
CA THR A 714 26.06 -28.27 -29.49
C THR A 714 24.57 -28.64 -29.35
N GLN A 715 23.90 -28.95 -30.46
CA GLN A 715 22.47 -29.34 -30.43
C GLN A 715 22.25 -30.78 -29.97
N ILE A 716 21.12 -31.00 -29.30
CA ILE A 716 20.63 -32.33 -28.92
C ILE A 716 19.86 -32.91 -30.10
N THR A 717 20.41 -33.94 -30.74
CA THR A 717 19.82 -34.61 -31.92
C THR A 717 19.36 -36.04 -31.66
N SER A 718 19.92 -36.74 -30.67
CA SER A 718 19.51 -38.08 -30.21
C SER A 718 19.92 -38.32 -28.75
N ALA A 719 19.23 -39.24 -28.07
CA ALA A 719 19.38 -39.54 -26.65
C ALA A 719 20.42 -40.65 -26.32
N GLU A 720 21.53 -40.71 -27.06
CA GLU A 720 22.57 -41.74 -26.80
C GLU A 720 23.25 -41.57 -25.44
N ALA A 721 23.25 -40.36 -24.88
CA ALA A 721 23.78 -40.03 -23.57
C ALA A 721 22.81 -39.12 -22.79
N THR A 722 22.84 -39.22 -21.47
CA THR A 722 22.04 -38.40 -20.56
C THR A 722 22.85 -37.25 -19.98
N SER A 723 22.18 -36.20 -19.51
CA SER A 723 22.80 -35.09 -18.79
C SER A 723 23.74 -35.51 -17.65
N LEU A 724 23.33 -36.51 -16.86
CA LEU A 724 24.14 -37.04 -15.75
C LEU A 724 25.38 -37.81 -16.21
N SER A 725 25.31 -38.52 -17.33
CA SER A 725 26.46 -39.26 -17.87
C SER A 725 27.52 -38.37 -18.51
N GLU A 726 27.14 -37.20 -19.04
CA GLU A 726 28.08 -36.24 -19.64
C GLU A 726 28.68 -35.24 -18.63
N THR A 727 28.08 -35.11 -17.44
CA THR A 727 28.58 -34.19 -16.40
C THR A 727 29.57 -34.89 -15.46
N GLU A 728 30.84 -35.01 -15.86
CA GLU A 728 31.87 -35.75 -15.10
C GLU A 728 32.02 -35.33 -13.62
N ASN A 729 31.87 -34.04 -13.32
CA ASN A 729 32.07 -33.47 -11.99
C ASN A 729 30.80 -33.37 -11.13
N TYR A 730 29.68 -33.93 -11.57
CA TYR A 730 28.39 -33.80 -10.86
C TYR A 730 28.45 -34.36 -9.42
N THR A 731 29.09 -35.51 -9.22
CA THR A 731 29.23 -36.15 -7.89
C THR A 731 30.14 -35.35 -6.97
N THR A 732 31.22 -34.78 -7.52
CA THR A 732 32.12 -33.87 -6.81
C THR A 732 31.37 -32.61 -6.37
N ALA A 733 30.58 -32.00 -7.26
CA ALA A 733 29.74 -30.84 -6.96
C ALA A 733 28.74 -31.13 -5.82
N GLU A 734 28.06 -32.27 -5.86
CA GLU A 734 27.10 -32.69 -4.83
C GLU A 734 27.77 -32.90 -3.46
N THR A 735 29.03 -33.35 -3.45
CA THR A 735 29.82 -33.51 -2.22
C THR A 735 30.11 -32.16 -1.57
N TYR A 736 30.59 -31.18 -2.34
CA TYR A 736 30.81 -29.82 -1.86
C TYR A 736 29.51 -29.17 -1.35
N TYR A 737 28.41 -29.35 -2.09
CA TYR A 737 27.12 -28.79 -1.73
C TYR A 737 26.54 -29.43 -0.45
N THR A 738 26.64 -30.75 -0.30
CA THR A 738 26.19 -31.47 0.90
C THR A 738 26.94 -30.99 2.15
N GLU A 739 28.25 -30.77 2.04
CA GLU A 739 29.03 -30.19 3.13
C GLU A 739 28.60 -28.75 3.47
N SER A 740 28.21 -27.94 2.48
CA SER A 740 27.67 -26.61 2.73
C SER A 740 26.31 -26.65 3.44
N ARG A 741 25.42 -27.61 3.09
CA ARG A 741 24.09 -27.77 3.71
C ARG A 741 24.18 -28.06 5.21
N LYS A 742 25.17 -28.84 5.65
CA LYS A 742 25.45 -29.10 7.07
C LYS A 742 25.73 -27.82 7.87
N ARG A 743 26.26 -26.78 7.20
CA ARG A 743 26.68 -25.51 7.81
C ARG A 743 25.63 -24.40 7.67
N ILE A 744 24.79 -24.46 6.64
CA ILE A 744 23.75 -23.46 6.33
C ILE A 744 22.77 -23.22 7.51
N GLY A 745 22.42 -24.27 8.26
CA GLY A 745 21.53 -24.16 9.42
C GLY A 745 22.10 -23.34 10.58
N LEU A 746 23.43 -23.25 10.68
CA LEU A 746 24.14 -22.59 11.78
C LEU A 746 24.44 -21.11 11.49
N LEU A 747 24.12 -20.62 10.29
CA LEU A 747 24.40 -19.24 9.89
C LEU A 747 23.42 -18.27 10.56
N GLY A 748 23.96 -17.25 11.24
CA GLY A 748 23.17 -16.13 11.78
C GLY A 748 22.67 -15.15 10.71
N THR A 749 22.01 -14.07 11.14
CA THR A 749 21.44 -13.04 10.26
C THR A 749 22.51 -12.08 9.74
N SER A 750 23.05 -12.33 8.55
CA SER A 750 24.07 -11.51 7.89
C SER A 750 23.89 -11.52 6.37
N LEU A 751 24.48 -10.54 5.65
CA LEU A 751 24.48 -10.54 4.17
C LEU A 751 25.20 -11.77 3.60
N ILE A 752 26.22 -12.30 4.26
CA ILE A 752 26.89 -13.55 3.85
C ILE A 752 25.93 -14.74 3.96
N ALA A 753 25.09 -14.78 5.00
CA ALA A 753 24.07 -15.84 5.11
C ALA A 753 23.00 -15.72 4.02
N ALA A 754 22.65 -14.50 3.60
CA ALA A 754 21.79 -14.26 2.44
C ALA A 754 22.47 -14.71 1.13
N GLN A 755 23.76 -14.42 0.94
CA GLN A 755 24.55 -14.90 -0.21
C GLN A 755 24.61 -16.43 -0.26
N CYS A 756 24.88 -17.11 0.86
CA CYS A 756 24.88 -18.57 0.94
C CYS A 756 23.50 -19.15 0.55
N SER A 757 22.41 -18.58 1.09
CA SER A 757 21.05 -19.06 0.79
C SER A 757 20.69 -18.82 -0.67
N PHE A 758 21.06 -17.67 -1.24
CA PHE A 758 20.79 -17.35 -2.64
C PHE A 758 21.58 -18.26 -3.60
N LEU A 759 22.89 -18.42 -3.39
CA LEU A 759 23.72 -19.28 -4.24
C LEU A 759 23.37 -20.77 -4.10
N SER A 760 22.87 -21.19 -2.95
CA SER A 760 22.26 -22.52 -2.81
C SER A 760 21.07 -22.68 -3.74
N GLY A 761 20.21 -21.66 -3.85
CA GLY A 761 19.12 -21.65 -4.82
C GLY A 761 19.61 -21.74 -6.28
N ILE A 762 20.71 -21.05 -6.61
CA ILE A 762 21.34 -21.16 -7.94
C ILE A 762 21.86 -22.58 -8.18
N TYR A 763 22.53 -23.20 -7.20
CA TYR A 763 22.99 -24.58 -7.30
C TYR A 763 21.83 -25.55 -7.56
N GLU A 764 20.75 -25.45 -6.77
CA GLU A 764 19.57 -26.29 -6.96
C GLU A 764 18.93 -26.09 -8.34
N MET A 765 18.96 -24.88 -8.91
CA MET A 765 18.51 -24.64 -10.29
C MET A 765 19.43 -25.28 -11.34
N TYR A 766 20.76 -25.23 -11.14
CA TYR A 766 21.71 -25.95 -12.01
C TYR A 766 21.50 -27.47 -11.94
N SER A 767 21.05 -28.00 -10.80
CA SER A 767 20.72 -29.41 -10.59
C SER A 767 19.25 -29.77 -10.89
N LEU A 768 18.49 -28.87 -11.53
CA LEU A 768 17.05 -29.01 -11.88
C LEU A 768 16.14 -29.39 -10.69
N ARG A 769 16.35 -28.79 -9.52
CA ARG A 769 15.55 -28.96 -8.29
C ARG A 769 14.77 -27.67 -7.94
N PRO A 770 13.74 -27.30 -8.72
CA PRO A 770 13.08 -25.99 -8.63
C PRO A 770 12.39 -25.71 -7.28
N LEU A 771 11.84 -26.73 -6.61
CA LEU A 771 11.20 -26.56 -5.30
C LEU A 771 12.23 -26.24 -4.21
N GLN A 772 13.36 -26.96 -4.19
CA GLN A 772 14.45 -26.70 -3.25
C GLN A 772 15.09 -25.33 -3.53
N ALA A 773 15.24 -24.97 -4.81
CA ALA A 773 15.68 -23.65 -5.21
C ALA A 773 14.77 -22.53 -4.67
N TRP A 774 13.45 -22.67 -4.83
CA TRP A 774 12.48 -21.70 -4.31
C TRP A 774 12.56 -21.54 -2.79
N THR A 775 12.72 -22.64 -2.03
CA THR A 775 12.91 -22.55 -0.57
C THR A 775 14.19 -21.81 -0.20
N SER A 776 15.28 -22.03 -0.93
CA SER A 776 16.57 -21.39 -0.72
C SER A 776 16.52 -19.89 -1.04
N PHE A 777 15.88 -19.51 -2.15
CA PHE A 777 15.63 -18.11 -2.49
C PHE A 777 14.70 -17.42 -1.48
N SER A 778 13.65 -18.10 -1.02
CA SER A 778 12.74 -17.59 0.00
C SER A 778 13.44 -17.41 1.35
N ARG A 779 14.38 -18.30 1.69
CA ARG A 779 15.24 -18.14 2.86
C ARG A 779 16.18 -16.94 2.73
N ALA A 780 16.81 -16.76 1.57
CA ALA A 780 17.66 -15.60 1.29
C ALA A 780 16.88 -14.29 1.45
N ALA A 781 15.68 -14.24 0.87
CA ALA A 781 14.71 -13.16 1.03
C ALA A 781 14.41 -12.83 2.50
N GLY A 782 14.08 -13.85 3.30
CA GLY A 782 13.83 -13.70 4.74
C GLY A 782 15.04 -13.19 5.52
N VAL A 783 16.24 -13.68 5.20
CA VAL A 783 17.49 -13.22 5.84
C VAL A 783 17.76 -11.74 5.52
N ILE A 784 17.54 -11.30 4.26
CA ILE A 784 17.68 -9.88 3.88
C ILE A 784 16.69 -9.02 4.66
N HIS A 785 15.45 -9.48 4.78
CA HIS A 785 14.39 -8.78 5.52
C HIS A 785 14.77 -8.60 7.00
N VAL A 786 15.18 -9.67 7.67
CA VAL A 786 15.60 -9.62 9.09
C VAL A 786 16.89 -8.81 9.26
N TYR A 787 17.85 -8.92 8.34
CA TYR A 787 19.09 -8.13 8.35
C TYR A 787 18.82 -6.63 8.26
N ARG A 788 17.88 -6.20 7.41
CA ARG A 788 17.47 -4.80 7.29
C ARG A 788 16.80 -4.28 8.56
N ILE A 789 15.90 -5.06 9.15
CA ILE A 789 15.24 -4.71 10.43
C ILE A 789 16.28 -4.53 11.53
N GLY A 790 17.23 -5.48 11.65
CA GLY A 790 18.29 -5.44 12.66
C GLY A 790 19.26 -4.25 12.51
N ASN A 791 19.41 -3.70 11.31
CA ASN A 791 20.32 -2.60 11.01
C ASN A 791 19.61 -1.26 10.72
N SER A 792 18.38 -1.09 11.20
CA SER A 792 17.55 0.11 11.02
C SER A 792 17.93 1.29 11.94
N ASN A 793 19.00 1.17 12.73
CA ASN A 793 19.45 2.25 13.62
C ASN A 793 20.01 3.46 12.84
N PRO A 794 19.51 4.69 13.09
CA PRO A 794 19.87 5.89 12.33
C PRO A 794 21.24 6.50 12.69
N THR A 795 21.96 5.97 13.69
CA THR A 795 23.17 6.58 14.25
C THR A 795 24.47 6.20 13.56
N THR A 796 24.47 5.20 12.66
CA THR A 796 25.66 4.77 11.92
C THR A 796 25.37 4.73 10.41
N PRO A 797 25.93 5.66 9.62
CA PRO A 797 25.78 5.61 8.16
C PRO A 797 26.40 4.32 7.62
N ARG A 798 25.63 3.59 6.80
CA ARG A 798 26.10 2.32 6.22
C ARG A 798 27.13 2.58 5.12
N PRO A 799 28.18 1.74 5.00
CA PRO A 799 29.13 1.85 3.88
C PRO A 799 28.41 1.68 2.53
N SER A 800 28.80 2.48 1.53
CA SER A 800 28.23 2.42 0.17
C SER A 800 28.38 1.05 -0.49
N SER A 801 29.47 0.33 -0.20
CA SER A 801 29.71 -1.03 -0.68
C SER A 801 28.72 -2.06 -0.12
N THR A 802 28.36 -1.92 1.17
CA THR A 802 27.36 -2.77 1.83
C THR A 802 25.97 -2.53 1.28
N LEU A 803 25.63 -1.26 1.01
CA LEU A 803 24.35 -0.85 0.42
C LEU A 803 24.20 -1.40 -1.01
N SER A 804 25.24 -1.29 -1.84
CA SER A 804 25.24 -1.83 -3.21
C SER A 804 25.08 -3.37 -3.22
N LEU A 805 25.75 -4.08 -2.31
CA LEU A 805 25.60 -5.53 -2.19
C LEU A 805 24.18 -5.94 -1.77
N GLU A 806 23.61 -5.22 -0.80
CA GLU A 806 22.24 -5.42 -0.33
C GLU A 806 21.22 -5.27 -1.47
N HIS A 807 21.36 -4.25 -2.33
CA HIS A 807 20.50 -4.04 -3.48
C HIS A 807 20.65 -5.12 -4.55
N ARG A 808 21.88 -5.56 -4.84
CA ARG A 808 22.13 -6.67 -5.80
C ARG A 808 21.47 -7.97 -5.34
N LEU A 809 21.58 -8.29 -4.05
CA LEU A 809 20.95 -9.47 -3.46
C LEU A 809 19.42 -9.40 -3.48
N TYR A 810 18.84 -8.24 -3.15
CA TYR A 810 17.40 -8.02 -3.19
C TYR A 810 16.82 -8.30 -4.58
N TRP A 811 17.34 -7.60 -5.60
CA TRP A 811 16.84 -7.71 -6.97
C TRP A 811 17.08 -9.11 -7.56
N SER A 812 18.21 -9.75 -7.24
CA SER A 812 18.50 -11.13 -7.67
C SER A 812 17.53 -12.15 -7.06
N CYS A 813 17.19 -12.01 -5.77
CA CYS A 813 16.19 -12.86 -5.10
C CYS A 813 14.80 -12.65 -5.70
N LEU A 814 14.39 -11.39 -5.87
CA LEU A 814 13.08 -11.04 -6.42
C LEU A 814 12.88 -11.59 -7.85
N LYS A 815 13.89 -11.42 -8.71
CA LYS A 815 13.93 -12.00 -10.05
C LYS A 815 13.75 -13.52 -9.98
N SER A 816 14.61 -14.22 -9.25
CA SER A 816 14.64 -15.70 -9.23
C SER A 816 13.34 -16.31 -8.68
N ILE A 817 12.75 -15.70 -7.65
CA ILE A 817 11.46 -16.13 -7.09
C ILE A 817 10.33 -15.92 -8.10
N SER A 818 10.34 -14.79 -8.82
CA SER A 818 9.31 -14.47 -9.82
C SER A 818 9.36 -15.43 -11.02
N GLU A 819 10.55 -15.82 -11.48
CA GLU A 819 10.72 -16.78 -12.57
C GLU A 819 10.18 -18.18 -12.24
N ILE A 820 10.44 -18.66 -11.02
CA ILE A 820 9.88 -19.96 -10.59
C ILE A 820 8.36 -19.87 -10.46
N ARG A 821 7.84 -18.76 -9.92
CA ARG A 821 6.39 -18.54 -9.77
C ARG A 821 5.65 -18.44 -11.10
N GLU A 822 6.33 -18.09 -12.18
CA GLU A 822 5.76 -18.15 -13.52
C GLU A 822 5.46 -19.59 -13.94
N GLN A 823 6.30 -20.55 -13.55
CA GLN A 823 6.13 -21.96 -13.93
C GLN A 823 5.37 -22.81 -12.92
N LEU A 824 5.41 -22.44 -11.64
CA LEU A 824 4.86 -23.21 -10.52
C LEU A 824 3.96 -22.32 -9.64
N PRO A 825 2.78 -22.79 -9.20
CA PRO A 825 1.85 -22.02 -8.37
C PRO A 825 2.32 -21.93 -6.90
N LEU A 826 3.43 -21.21 -6.68
CA LEU A 826 4.07 -21.05 -5.37
C LEU A 826 3.72 -19.68 -4.75
N PRO A 827 3.69 -19.58 -3.40
CA PRO A 827 3.31 -18.35 -2.73
C PRO A 827 4.32 -17.22 -2.99
N PRO A 828 3.89 -15.94 -2.94
CA PRO A 828 4.77 -14.79 -3.10
C PRO A 828 5.72 -14.66 -1.90
N SER A 829 6.93 -14.14 -2.14
CA SER A 829 7.89 -13.83 -1.08
C SER A 829 7.57 -12.51 -0.38
N GLY A 830 7.85 -12.41 0.92
CA GLY A 830 7.75 -11.16 1.69
C GLY A 830 8.77 -10.07 1.35
N LEU A 831 9.49 -10.15 0.22
CA LEU A 831 10.39 -9.09 -0.25
C LEU A 831 9.64 -7.84 -0.72
N ALA A 832 8.41 -7.99 -1.21
CA ALA A 832 7.59 -6.88 -1.72
C ALA A 832 7.17 -5.87 -0.63
N SER A 833 7.45 -6.14 0.64
CA SER A 833 7.17 -5.24 1.77
C SER A 833 8.38 -4.42 2.22
N LEU A 834 9.54 -4.54 1.55
CA LEU A 834 10.75 -3.79 1.87
C LEU A 834 10.89 -2.57 0.94
N ASP A 835 11.00 -1.37 1.51
CA ASP A 835 11.35 -0.14 0.78
C ASP A 835 12.80 -0.26 0.25
N CYS A 836 12.98 -0.50 -1.04
CA CYS A 836 14.29 -0.76 -1.65
C CYS A 836 14.45 0.13 -2.88
N PRO A 837 15.60 0.79 -3.10
CA PRO A 837 15.71 1.76 -4.17
C PRO A 837 15.42 1.16 -5.54
N LEU A 838 14.91 2.03 -6.39
CA LEU A 838 14.42 1.77 -7.73
C LEU A 838 15.45 1.10 -8.65
N PHE A 839 16.74 1.28 -8.35
CA PHE A 839 17.84 0.80 -9.17
C PHE A 839 18.89 0.01 -8.38
N PRO A 840 19.46 -1.06 -8.97
CA PRO A 840 20.75 -1.59 -8.55
C PRO A 840 21.80 -0.46 -8.59
N THR A 841 22.40 -0.12 -7.44
CA THR A 841 23.46 0.88 -7.38
C THR A 841 24.74 0.30 -7.97
N LEU A 842 25.37 1.02 -8.91
CA LEU A 842 26.68 0.66 -9.45
C LEU A 842 27.63 0.44 -8.27
N PRO A 843 28.35 -0.70 -8.20
CA PRO A 843 29.38 -0.86 -7.19
C PRO A 843 30.35 0.31 -7.29
N GLY A 844 30.49 1.06 -6.20
CA GLY A 844 31.29 2.28 -6.17
C GLY A 844 32.70 2.02 -6.69
N SER A 845 33.29 3.07 -7.26
CA SER A 845 34.69 3.19 -7.66
C SER A 845 35.65 2.95 -6.49
N ALA A 846 35.70 1.73 -6.00
CA ALA A 846 36.69 1.26 -5.04
C ALA A 846 37.79 0.54 -5.83
N SER A 847 38.95 1.20 -5.87
CA SER A 847 40.25 0.75 -6.37
C SER A 847 40.59 1.19 -7.80
N GLU A 848 41.45 2.19 -7.89
CA GLU A 848 42.33 2.54 -9.02
C GLU A 848 43.35 1.41 -9.37
N THR A 849 43.12 0.17 -8.92
CA THR A 849 43.97 -0.99 -9.19
C THR A 849 43.10 -2.23 -9.39
N ARG A 850 42.57 -2.42 -10.61
CA ARG A 850 41.98 -3.70 -11.04
C ARG A 850 42.75 -4.23 -12.23
N ASP A 851 43.01 -5.54 -12.23
CA ASP A 851 43.60 -6.20 -13.39
C ASP A 851 42.62 -6.13 -14.59
N PRO A 852 43.09 -5.79 -15.80
CA PRO A 852 42.25 -5.57 -16.98
C PRO A 852 41.28 -6.72 -17.36
N PRO A 853 41.58 -8.03 -17.16
CA PRO A 853 40.61 -9.09 -17.45
C PRO A 853 39.40 -9.10 -16.50
N LEU A 854 39.57 -8.72 -15.23
CA LEU A 854 38.51 -8.74 -14.21
C LEU A 854 37.52 -7.57 -14.37
N GLU A 855 38.00 -6.43 -14.89
CA GLU A 855 37.18 -5.26 -15.21
C GLU A 855 36.17 -5.55 -16.34
N ASN A 856 36.63 -6.22 -17.40
CA ASN A 856 35.78 -6.64 -18.52
C ASN A 856 34.68 -7.64 -18.10
N ILE A 857 34.95 -8.55 -17.15
CA ILE A 857 33.98 -9.52 -16.64
C ILE A 857 32.88 -8.82 -15.84
N PHE A 858 33.28 -7.85 -15.01
CA PHE A 858 32.39 -7.07 -14.17
C PHE A 858 31.42 -6.21 -15.00
N GLU A 859 31.93 -5.49 -16.01
CA GLU A 859 31.09 -4.69 -16.90
C GLU A 859 30.06 -5.56 -17.63
N LYS A 860 30.49 -6.66 -18.27
CA LYS A 860 29.60 -7.61 -18.95
C LYS A 860 28.49 -8.12 -18.04
N SER A 861 28.85 -8.50 -16.81
CA SER A 861 27.91 -9.02 -15.83
C SER A 861 26.86 -7.99 -15.43
N TRP A 862 27.29 -6.75 -15.19
CA TRP A 862 26.41 -5.66 -14.80
C TRP A 862 25.40 -5.31 -15.89
N PHE A 863 25.86 -5.23 -17.14
CA PHE A 863 25.01 -4.90 -18.26
C PHE A 863 23.99 -5.97 -18.59
N TYR A 864 24.41 -7.24 -18.55
CA TYR A 864 23.48 -8.36 -18.67
C TYR A 864 22.44 -8.34 -17.55
N TYR A 865 22.86 -8.08 -16.33
CA TYR A 865 21.98 -7.98 -15.17
C TYR A 865 20.92 -6.88 -15.32
N LEU A 866 21.28 -5.71 -15.83
CA LEU A 866 20.33 -4.63 -16.13
C LEU A 866 19.34 -5.02 -17.24
N ALA A 867 19.84 -5.61 -18.34
CA ALA A 867 19.00 -6.07 -19.44
C ALA A 867 18.00 -7.14 -19.00
N GLU A 868 18.39 -7.98 -18.03
CA GLU A 868 17.53 -9.02 -17.48
C GLU A 868 16.43 -8.47 -16.57
N ILE A 869 16.75 -7.47 -15.72
CA ILE A 869 15.74 -6.79 -14.89
C ILE A 869 14.72 -6.07 -15.78
N SER A 870 15.16 -5.37 -16.84
CA SER A 870 14.23 -4.70 -17.76
C SER A 870 13.37 -5.69 -18.55
N SER A 871 13.95 -6.82 -19.00
CA SER A 871 13.19 -7.90 -19.63
C SER A 871 12.09 -8.45 -18.71
N ARG A 872 12.39 -8.59 -17.40
CA ARG A 872 11.41 -9.05 -16.41
C ARG A 872 10.25 -8.08 -16.25
N ARG A 873 10.50 -6.76 -16.28
CA ARG A 873 9.44 -5.74 -16.22
C ARG A 873 8.48 -5.86 -17.41
N ILE A 874 9.03 -5.94 -18.63
CA ILE A 874 8.22 -6.13 -19.85
C ILE A 874 7.43 -7.44 -19.77
N SER A 875 8.07 -8.53 -19.34
CA SER A 875 7.42 -9.84 -19.17
C SER A 875 6.26 -9.76 -18.16
N ASN A 876 6.45 -9.09 -17.02
CA ASN A 876 5.38 -8.92 -16.03
C ASN A 876 4.23 -8.07 -16.57
N ARG A 877 4.49 -7.04 -17.37
CA ARG A 877 3.45 -6.23 -18.02
C ARG A 877 2.62 -7.10 -18.98
N ILE A 878 3.26 -7.97 -19.77
CA ILE A 878 2.55 -8.95 -20.62
C ILE A 878 1.66 -9.87 -19.76
N LEU A 879 2.21 -10.41 -18.67
CA LEU A 879 1.48 -11.30 -17.76
C LEU A 879 0.30 -10.60 -17.08
N ASN A 880 0.48 -9.37 -16.62
CA ASN A 880 -0.58 -8.59 -15.97
C ASN A 880 -1.65 -8.09 -16.94
N ALA A 881 -1.31 -7.92 -18.22
CA ALA A 881 -2.25 -7.51 -19.25
C ALA A 881 -3.14 -8.68 -19.71
N PHE A 882 -2.54 -9.85 -19.96
CA PHE A 882 -3.28 -10.96 -20.58
C PHE A 882 -3.57 -12.13 -19.63
N TYR A 883 -2.87 -12.29 -18.52
CA TYR A 883 -2.89 -13.53 -17.74
C TYR A 883 -3.36 -13.37 -16.28
N LYS A 884 -4.15 -12.34 -15.96
CA LYS A 884 -4.70 -12.14 -14.61
C LYS A 884 -5.76 -13.16 -14.21
N GLY A 885 -6.54 -13.67 -15.15
CA GLY A 885 -7.49 -14.77 -14.90
C GLY A 885 -7.26 -15.95 -15.84
N ASP A 886 -8.31 -16.69 -16.15
CA ASP A 886 -8.20 -17.96 -16.89
C ASP A 886 -8.28 -17.73 -18.41
N HIS A 887 -7.95 -18.74 -19.21
CA HIS A 887 -8.04 -18.69 -20.67
C HIS A 887 -9.45 -18.33 -21.20
N ASN A 888 -10.48 -18.46 -20.37
CA ASN A 888 -11.84 -18.00 -20.64
C ASN A 888 -11.97 -16.47 -20.70
N ASP A 889 -11.11 -15.73 -20.02
CA ASP A 889 -11.12 -14.26 -20.03
C ASP A 889 -10.69 -13.71 -21.39
N TRP A 890 -9.85 -14.44 -22.13
CA TRP A 890 -9.52 -14.10 -23.51
C TRP A 890 -10.73 -14.17 -24.44
N LEU A 891 -11.75 -14.97 -24.09
CA LEU A 891 -12.96 -15.12 -24.90
C LEU A 891 -13.99 -14.02 -24.63
N SER A 892 -13.94 -13.38 -23.46
CA SER A 892 -14.86 -12.32 -23.03
C SER A 892 -14.29 -10.90 -23.19
N SER A 893 -12.97 -10.78 -23.34
CA SER A 893 -12.26 -9.50 -23.50
C SER A 893 -12.49 -8.85 -24.86
N ASP A 894 -12.42 -7.51 -24.89
CA ASP A 894 -12.52 -6.72 -26.13
C ASP A 894 -11.28 -6.91 -27.02
N LEU A 895 -11.51 -7.37 -28.25
CA LEU A 895 -10.45 -7.76 -29.19
C LEU A 895 -9.62 -6.55 -29.67
N GLU A 896 -10.25 -5.39 -29.85
CA GLU A 896 -9.57 -4.20 -30.36
C GLU A 896 -8.57 -3.65 -29.33
N SER A 897 -8.99 -3.59 -28.06
CA SER A 897 -8.12 -3.29 -26.93
C SER A 897 -6.96 -4.28 -26.81
N MET A 898 -7.22 -5.59 -26.89
CA MET A 898 -6.16 -6.62 -26.82
C MET A 898 -5.11 -6.47 -27.92
N ILE A 899 -5.54 -6.21 -29.17
CA ILE A 899 -4.63 -6.01 -30.31
C ILE A 899 -3.83 -4.71 -30.14
N GLY A 900 -4.44 -3.64 -29.63
CA GLY A 900 -3.76 -2.38 -29.31
C GLY A 900 -2.63 -2.58 -28.31
N ILE A 901 -2.92 -3.26 -27.19
CA ILE A 901 -1.93 -3.59 -26.15
C ILE A 901 -0.82 -4.52 -26.69
N ALA A 902 -1.17 -5.46 -27.57
CA ALA A 902 -0.18 -6.36 -28.15
C ALA A 902 0.84 -5.64 -29.04
N HIS A 903 0.40 -4.71 -29.91
CA HIS A 903 1.31 -3.92 -30.73
C HIS A 903 2.19 -2.98 -29.90
N GLU A 904 1.63 -2.46 -28.82
CA GLU A 904 2.35 -1.62 -27.87
C GLU A 904 3.52 -2.35 -27.23
N LEU A 905 3.24 -3.53 -26.66
CA LEU A 905 4.25 -4.35 -26.01
C LEU A 905 5.22 -4.97 -27.02
N GLU A 906 4.78 -5.26 -28.25
CA GLU A 906 5.69 -5.66 -29.35
C GLU A 906 6.75 -4.58 -29.59
N SER A 907 6.35 -3.31 -29.77
CA SER A 907 7.28 -2.19 -29.95
C SER A 907 8.28 -2.07 -28.79
N GLN A 908 7.82 -2.29 -27.56
CA GLN A 908 8.69 -2.23 -26.38
C GLN A 908 9.73 -3.35 -26.36
N ILE A 909 9.34 -4.59 -26.70
CA ILE A 909 10.26 -5.73 -26.81
C ILE A 909 11.31 -5.46 -27.88
N GLU A 910 10.91 -4.91 -29.04
CA GLU A 910 11.81 -4.63 -30.16
C GLU A 910 12.90 -3.62 -29.76
N GLN A 911 12.51 -2.53 -29.11
CA GLN A 911 13.43 -1.48 -28.69
C GLN A 911 14.36 -1.97 -27.56
N TRP A 912 13.84 -2.74 -26.61
CA TRP A 912 14.65 -3.35 -25.55
C TRP A 912 15.72 -4.30 -26.11
N TYR A 913 15.35 -5.17 -27.04
CA TYR A 913 16.27 -6.14 -27.62
C TYR A 913 17.37 -5.44 -28.42
N ASP A 914 17.01 -4.49 -29.28
CA ASP A 914 17.97 -3.76 -30.11
C ASP A 914 18.97 -2.98 -29.24
N LEU A 915 18.52 -2.36 -28.15
CA LEU A 915 19.40 -1.62 -27.25
C LEU A 915 20.33 -2.55 -26.45
N SER A 916 19.78 -3.63 -25.90
CA SER A 916 20.54 -4.60 -25.10
C SER A 916 21.61 -5.30 -25.94
N LEU A 917 21.28 -5.68 -27.18
CA LEU A 917 22.20 -6.33 -28.11
C LEU A 917 23.31 -5.38 -28.58
N LYS A 918 22.96 -4.14 -28.98
CA LYS A 918 23.96 -3.12 -29.41
C LYS A 918 25.03 -2.89 -28.35
N MET A 919 24.66 -2.90 -27.07
CA MET A 919 25.57 -2.66 -25.97
C MET A 919 26.51 -3.85 -25.72
N LEU A 920 25.99 -5.08 -25.70
CA LEU A 920 26.80 -6.30 -25.55
C LEU A 920 27.79 -6.50 -26.71
N VAL A 921 27.35 -6.25 -27.94
CA VAL A 921 28.19 -6.31 -29.15
C VAL A 921 29.37 -5.33 -29.07
N LYS A 922 29.13 -4.10 -28.58
CA LYS A 922 30.17 -3.08 -28.41
C LYS A 922 31.19 -3.43 -27.34
N LEU A 923 30.74 -3.94 -26.20
CA LEU A 923 31.60 -4.31 -25.07
C LEU A 923 32.57 -5.43 -25.41
N LEU A 924 32.15 -6.32 -26.30
CA LEU A 924 32.97 -7.46 -26.68
C LEU A 924 34.11 -7.11 -27.64
N LYS A 925 34.18 -5.89 -28.22
CA LYS A 925 35.16 -5.42 -29.25
C LYS A 925 35.42 -6.37 -30.45
N PHE A 926 34.89 -7.59 -30.42
CA PHE A 926 35.31 -8.75 -31.21
C PHE A 926 34.15 -9.37 -31.99
N ILE A 927 32.90 -8.98 -31.71
CA ILE A 927 31.74 -9.30 -32.58
C ILE A 927 31.70 -8.29 -33.76
N ALA A 928 32.86 -7.94 -34.31
CA ALA A 928 33.00 -7.01 -35.43
C ALA A 928 32.67 -7.65 -36.79
N ARG A 929 31.99 -8.81 -36.82
CA ARG A 929 31.57 -9.48 -38.07
C ARG A 929 30.07 -9.74 -38.21
N SER A 930 29.24 -9.57 -37.19
CA SER A 930 27.78 -9.79 -37.32
C SER A 930 27.02 -8.47 -37.44
N GLN A 931 27.30 -7.69 -38.47
CA GLN A 931 26.52 -6.47 -38.78
C GLN A 931 25.07 -6.75 -39.23
N HIS A 932 24.65 -8.01 -39.34
CA HIS A 932 23.29 -8.37 -39.73
C HIS A 932 22.80 -9.62 -39.00
N ILE A 933 22.54 -9.54 -37.69
CA ILE A 933 21.51 -10.42 -37.09
C ILE A 933 20.17 -9.83 -37.55
N GLN A 934 19.81 -10.06 -38.82
CA GLN A 934 18.49 -9.71 -39.31
C GLN A 934 17.46 -10.61 -38.63
N ARG A 935 16.37 -10.02 -38.14
CA ARG A 935 15.24 -10.82 -37.63
C ARG A 935 14.72 -11.67 -38.79
N PRO A 936 14.63 -13.00 -38.65
CA PRO A 936 14.23 -13.88 -39.73
C PRO A 936 12.79 -13.57 -40.16
N VAL A 937 12.60 -13.34 -41.45
CA VAL A 937 11.27 -13.19 -42.07
C VAL A 937 10.80 -14.57 -42.51
N GLY A 938 10.05 -15.27 -41.64
CA GLY A 938 9.47 -16.59 -41.93
C GLY A 938 9.99 -17.69 -40.99
N TYR A 939 9.82 -18.96 -41.35
CA TYR A 939 10.21 -20.12 -40.53
C TYR A 939 11.69 -20.56 -40.69
N ALA A 940 12.50 -19.77 -41.40
CA ALA A 940 13.89 -20.12 -41.66
C ALA A 940 14.75 -20.18 -40.37
N GLY A 941 15.77 -21.04 -40.40
CA GLY A 941 16.69 -21.27 -39.28
C GLY A 941 17.42 -19.99 -38.85
N VAL A 942 17.47 -19.75 -37.55
CA VAL A 942 18.10 -18.57 -36.95
C VAL A 942 19.54 -18.92 -36.56
N GLU A 943 20.50 -18.04 -36.87
CA GLU A 943 21.86 -18.18 -36.35
C GLU A 943 21.86 -18.04 -34.82
N VAL A 944 22.33 -19.08 -34.13
CA VAL A 944 22.44 -19.09 -32.67
C VAL A 944 23.68 -18.26 -32.29
N PRO A 945 23.56 -17.25 -31.41
CA PRO A 945 24.71 -16.50 -30.94
C PRO A 945 25.75 -17.43 -30.31
N GLN A 946 27.02 -17.24 -30.66
CA GLN A 946 28.14 -18.04 -30.12
C GLN A 946 28.56 -17.59 -28.72
N GLU A 947 28.05 -16.46 -28.24
CA GLU A 947 28.30 -15.92 -26.91
C GLU A 947 27.07 -16.13 -26.02
N GLU A 948 27.33 -16.53 -24.77
CA GLU A 948 26.29 -17.03 -23.85
C GLU A 948 25.28 -15.96 -23.42
N LEU A 949 25.73 -14.74 -23.09
CA LEU A 949 24.84 -13.68 -22.62
C LEU A 949 23.92 -13.18 -23.74
N ALA A 950 24.45 -13.04 -24.96
CA ALA A 950 23.69 -12.72 -26.16
C ALA A 950 22.67 -13.83 -26.49
N PHE A 951 23.08 -15.09 -26.36
CA PHE A 951 22.17 -16.23 -26.48
C PHE A 951 21.02 -16.13 -25.47
N MET A 952 21.32 -15.89 -24.19
CA MET A 952 20.30 -15.78 -23.15
C MET A 952 19.32 -14.63 -23.40
N ILE A 953 19.79 -13.45 -23.83
CA ILE A 953 18.91 -12.31 -24.17
C ILE A 953 17.99 -12.65 -25.33
N ARG A 954 18.51 -13.30 -26.38
CA ARG A 954 17.69 -13.75 -27.52
C ARG A 954 16.63 -14.76 -27.10
N VAL A 955 16.96 -15.68 -26.20
CA VAL A 955 15.99 -16.63 -25.65
C VAL A 955 14.88 -15.90 -24.88
N ARG A 956 15.20 -14.87 -24.10
CA ARG A 956 14.20 -14.05 -23.38
C ARG A 956 13.27 -13.30 -24.33
N GLU A 957 13.80 -12.70 -25.38
CA GLU A 957 13.01 -12.01 -26.41
C GLU A 957 11.96 -12.93 -27.05
N ILE A 958 12.39 -14.09 -27.57
CA ILE A 958 11.50 -15.03 -28.25
C ILE A 958 10.44 -15.58 -27.26
N TYR A 959 10.84 -15.80 -26.01
CA TYR A 959 9.93 -16.25 -24.96
C TYR A 959 8.83 -15.19 -24.66
N MET A 960 9.20 -13.91 -24.55
CA MET A 960 8.24 -12.81 -24.37
C MET A 960 7.25 -12.72 -25.53
N TYR A 961 7.70 -12.87 -26.79
CA TYR A 961 6.79 -12.92 -27.94
C TYR A 961 5.83 -14.11 -27.90
N THR A 962 6.32 -15.26 -27.44
CA THR A 962 5.47 -16.46 -27.28
C THR A 962 4.38 -16.22 -26.25
N LEU A 963 4.69 -15.55 -25.13
CA LEU A 963 3.68 -15.14 -24.14
C LEU A 963 2.72 -14.07 -24.69
N LEU A 964 3.23 -13.09 -25.42
CA LEU A 964 2.45 -11.98 -25.97
C LEU A 964 1.38 -12.45 -26.95
N TYR A 965 1.72 -13.40 -27.83
CA TYR A 965 0.81 -13.82 -28.91
C TYR A 965 -0.02 -15.07 -28.62
N ARG A 966 0.25 -15.80 -27.53
CA ARG A 966 -0.49 -17.02 -27.15
C ARG A 966 -2.00 -16.80 -26.97
N PRO A 967 -2.52 -15.68 -26.44
CA PRO A 967 -3.97 -15.45 -26.37
C PRO A 967 -4.64 -15.46 -27.75
N PHE A 968 -4.00 -14.87 -28.76
CA PHE A 968 -4.51 -14.87 -30.14
C PHE A 968 -4.43 -16.24 -30.80
N LEU A 969 -3.40 -17.02 -30.48
CA LEU A 969 -3.30 -18.43 -30.89
C LEU A 969 -4.44 -19.26 -30.27
N PHE A 970 -4.74 -19.05 -28.99
CA PHE A 970 -5.87 -19.70 -28.33
C PHE A 970 -7.20 -19.36 -29.01
N LEU A 971 -7.45 -18.08 -29.31
CA LEU A 971 -8.63 -17.63 -30.03
C LEU A 971 -8.73 -18.26 -31.42
N ALA A 972 -7.63 -18.29 -32.17
CA ALA A 972 -7.58 -18.88 -33.50
C ALA A 972 -7.85 -20.40 -33.49
N THR A 973 -7.38 -21.10 -32.46
CA THR A 973 -7.56 -22.56 -32.32
C THR A 973 -8.96 -22.93 -31.83
N HIS A 974 -9.57 -22.15 -30.94
CA HIS A 974 -10.82 -22.53 -30.25
C HIS A 974 -12.09 -21.80 -30.75
N LYS A 975 -12.00 -20.62 -31.37
CA LYS A 975 -13.15 -19.87 -31.93
C LYS A 975 -12.96 -19.48 -33.40
N GLN A 976 -13.54 -20.26 -34.30
CA GLN A 976 -13.42 -20.03 -35.76
C GLN A 976 -14.12 -18.74 -36.23
N GLU A 977 -15.21 -18.33 -35.58
CA GLU A 977 -15.97 -17.11 -35.91
C GLU A 977 -15.14 -15.83 -35.71
N VAL A 978 -14.16 -15.85 -34.78
CA VAL A 978 -13.31 -14.68 -34.48
C VAL A 978 -12.34 -14.41 -35.63
N ILE A 979 -11.78 -15.47 -36.24
CA ILE A 979 -10.91 -15.35 -37.41
C ILE A 979 -11.67 -14.77 -38.61
N GLN A 980 -12.93 -15.20 -38.80
CA GLN A 980 -13.77 -14.69 -39.88
C GLN A 980 -14.15 -13.22 -39.70
N ARG A 981 -14.30 -12.78 -38.43
CA ARG A 981 -14.65 -11.40 -38.08
C ARG A 981 -13.46 -10.45 -38.20
N ASP A 982 -12.25 -10.89 -37.85
CA ASP A 982 -11.03 -10.08 -37.94
C ASP A 982 -9.80 -10.91 -38.34
N PRO A 983 -9.30 -10.76 -39.59
CA PRO A 983 -8.16 -11.53 -40.08
C PRO A 983 -6.84 -11.20 -39.38
N ARG A 984 -6.74 -10.09 -38.63
CA ARG A 984 -5.53 -9.72 -37.87
C ARG A 984 -5.19 -10.73 -36.78
N VAL A 985 -6.18 -11.40 -36.21
CA VAL A 985 -5.99 -12.45 -35.19
C VAL A 985 -5.21 -13.64 -35.75
N GLN A 986 -5.47 -14.01 -37.00
CA GLN A 986 -4.73 -15.07 -37.67
C GLN A 986 -3.26 -14.70 -37.85
N VAL A 987 -2.96 -13.46 -38.25
CA VAL A 987 -1.58 -12.98 -38.40
C VAL A 987 -0.82 -13.02 -37.07
N LEU A 988 -1.45 -12.61 -35.97
CA LEU A 988 -0.84 -12.66 -34.63
C LEU A 988 -0.67 -14.10 -34.13
N ALA A 989 -1.62 -15.00 -34.42
CA ALA A 989 -1.50 -16.42 -34.11
C ALA A 989 -0.35 -17.07 -34.89
N GLU A 990 -0.18 -16.73 -36.17
CA GLU A 990 0.96 -17.19 -36.98
C GLU A 990 2.30 -16.61 -36.50
N LYS A 991 2.33 -15.37 -35.98
CA LYS A 991 3.50 -14.83 -35.27
C LYS A 991 3.86 -15.66 -34.03
N CYS A 992 2.86 -16.08 -33.24
CA CYS A 992 3.08 -16.97 -32.08
C CYS A 992 3.73 -18.30 -32.51
N LEU A 993 3.14 -18.94 -33.52
CA LEU A 993 3.61 -20.23 -34.03
C LEU A 993 5.03 -20.13 -34.61
N ARG A 994 5.32 -19.07 -35.36
CA ARG A 994 6.68 -18.80 -35.87
C ARG A 994 7.72 -18.67 -34.76
N ASN A 995 7.41 -17.92 -33.70
CA ASN A 995 8.30 -17.79 -32.55
C ASN A 995 8.53 -19.15 -31.84
N CYS A 996 7.50 -20.00 -31.75
CA CYS A 996 7.60 -21.38 -31.25
C CYS A 996 8.56 -22.27 -32.07
N PHE A 997 8.60 -22.11 -33.39
CA PHE A 997 9.56 -22.83 -34.24
C PHE A 997 10.99 -22.27 -34.15
N HIS A 998 11.15 -20.94 -33.96
CA HIS A 998 12.46 -20.34 -33.74
C HIS A 998 13.11 -20.81 -32.43
N ILE A 999 12.36 -20.83 -31.33
CA ILE A 999 12.88 -21.28 -30.03
C ILE A 999 13.23 -22.77 -30.02
N SER A 1000 12.43 -23.64 -30.64
CA SER A 1000 12.74 -25.08 -30.77
C SER A 1000 13.96 -25.34 -31.66
N SER A 1001 14.28 -24.43 -32.59
CA SER A 1001 15.51 -24.50 -33.38
C SER A 1001 16.74 -23.98 -32.65
N SER A 1002 16.57 -23.02 -31.75
CA SER A 1002 17.67 -22.24 -31.17
C SER A 1002 18.11 -22.74 -29.80
N VAL A 1003 17.21 -23.34 -29.01
CA VAL A 1003 17.41 -23.53 -27.55
C VAL A 1003 17.67 -24.98 -27.13
N GLY A 1004 17.60 -25.93 -28.06
CA GLY A 1004 17.89 -27.35 -27.81
C GLY A 1004 19.39 -27.69 -27.69
N ILE A 1005 20.16 -26.92 -26.92
CA ILE A 1005 21.61 -27.08 -26.75
C ILE A 1005 21.99 -27.87 -25.49
N LYS A 1006 23.12 -28.58 -25.55
CA LYS A 1006 23.74 -29.31 -24.43
C LYS A 1006 24.51 -28.38 -23.49
N HIS A 1007 23.83 -27.40 -22.91
CA HIS A 1007 24.46 -26.46 -21.98
C HIS A 1007 23.68 -26.34 -20.67
N ARG A 1008 24.37 -26.56 -19.54
CA ARG A 1008 23.79 -26.47 -18.20
C ARG A 1008 23.90 -25.04 -17.67
N HIS A 1009 22.78 -24.45 -17.31
CA HIS A 1009 22.71 -23.15 -16.65
C HIS A 1009 21.50 -23.07 -15.71
N HIS A 1010 21.45 -22.05 -14.85
CA HIS A 1010 20.34 -21.84 -13.89
C HIS A 1010 18.94 -21.70 -14.54
N GLY A 1011 18.86 -21.51 -15.85
CA GLY A 1011 17.61 -21.40 -16.61
C GLY A 1011 17.24 -22.65 -17.41
N THR A 1012 18.06 -23.71 -17.39
CA THR A 1012 17.83 -24.94 -18.17
C THR A 1012 16.47 -25.58 -17.86
N TYR A 1013 16.04 -25.55 -16.60
CA TYR A 1013 14.71 -26.01 -16.20
C TYR A 1013 13.58 -25.23 -16.90
N PHE A 1014 13.69 -23.90 -16.98
CA PHE A 1014 12.70 -23.05 -17.65
C PHE A 1014 12.64 -23.32 -19.15
N VAL A 1015 13.79 -23.59 -19.78
CA VAL A 1015 13.86 -24.02 -21.18
C VAL A 1015 13.08 -25.32 -21.37
N GLY A 1016 13.27 -26.32 -20.51
CA GLY A 1016 12.53 -27.59 -20.59
C GLY A 1016 11.01 -27.42 -20.51
N ARG A 1017 10.53 -26.64 -19.53
CA ARG A 1017 9.10 -26.31 -19.38
C ARG A 1017 8.54 -25.51 -20.56
N GLY A 1018 9.34 -24.58 -21.08
CA GLY A 1018 9.03 -23.81 -22.27
C GLY A 1018 8.87 -24.70 -23.50
N LEU A 1019 9.85 -25.57 -23.77
CA LEU A 1019 9.81 -26.51 -24.89
C LEU A 1019 8.64 -27.49 -24.79
N PHE A 1020 8.30 -27.95 -23.58
CA PHE A 1020 7.08 -28.74 -23.35
C PHE A 1020 5.82 -27.96 -23.74
N SER A 1021 5.70 -26.69 -23.32
CA SER A 1021 4.58 -25.81 -23.68
C SER A 1021 4.48 -25.58 -25.19
N ILE A 1022 5.63 -25.41 -25.85
CA ILE A 1022 5.72 -25.25 -27.31
C ILE A 1022 5.29 -26.54 -28.03
N GLY A 1023 5.68 -27.71 -27.52
CA GLY A 1023 5.22 -28.99 -28.04
C GLY A 1023 3.70 -29.11 -28.01
N LEU A 1024 3.06 -28.76 -26.89
CA LEU A 1024 1.60 -28.73 -26.79
C LEU A 1024 0.97 -27.74 -27.76
N ILE A 1025 1.53 -26.53 -27.90
CA ILE A 1025 1.08 -25.52 -28.86
C ILE A 1025 1.11 -26.06 -30.29
N ILE A 1026 2.22 -26.69 -30.71
CA ILE A 1026 2.34 -27.27 -32.06
C ILE A 1026 1.28 -28.35 -32.27
N LEU A 1027 1.10 -29.27 -31.31
CA LEU A 1027 0.09 -30.33 -31.40
C LEU A 1027 -1.35 -29.77 -31.44
N ALA A 1028 -1.66 -28.75 -30.65
CA ALA A 1028 -2.95 -28.05 -30.69
C ALA A 1028 -3.21 -27.44 -32.07
N THR A 1029 -2.23 -26.76 -32.66
CA THR A 1029 -2.39 -26.18 -34.01
C THR A 1029 -2.58 -27.24 -35.09
N LEU A 1030 -1.82 -28.33 -35.05
CA LEU A 1030 -1.94 -29.45 -35.98
C LEU A 1030 -3.34 -30.09 -35.92
N LYS A 1031 -3.88 -30.32 -34.71
CA LYS A 1031 -5.22 -30.91 -34.54
C LYS A 1031 -6.32 -30.04 -35.16
N THR A 1032 -6.18 -28.72 -35.13
CA THR A 1032 -7.18 -27.84 -35.75
C THR A 1032 -7.08 -27.78 -37.27
N GLY A 1033 -5.89 -27.92 -37.86
CA GLY A 1033 -5.65 -27.74 -39.29
C GLY A 1033 -5.96 -26.33 -39.83
N ARG A 1034 -6.12 -25.33 -38.95
CA ARG A 1034 -6.59 -23.96 -39.31
C ARG A 1034 -5.46 -22.96 -39.58
N LEU A 1035 -4.24 -23.26 -39.15
CA LEU A 1035 -3.08 -22.39 -39.27
C LEU A 1035 -2.01 -23.05 -40.15
N ASN A 1036 -1.22 -22.23 -40.85
CA ASN A 1036 -0.15 -22.70 -41.72
C ASN A 1036 1.04 -23.20 -40.89
N VAL A 1037 1.09 -24.51 -40.65
CA VAL A 1037 2.20 -25.18 -39.96
C VAL A 1037 3.28 -25.58 -40.99
N PRO A 1038 4.57 -25.32 -40.73
CA PRO A 1038 5.68 -25.75 -41.60
C PRO A 1038 5.72 -27.27 -41.82
N SER A 1039 6.17 -27.73 -42.99
CA SER A 1039 6.28 -29.16 -43.32
C SER A 1039 7.31 -29.92 -42.48
N ASP A 1040 8.27 -29.22 -41.87
CA ASP A 1040 9.33 -29.78 -41.03
C ASP A 1040 8.96 -29.84 -39.53
N TRP A 1041 7.69 -29.59 -39.17
CA TRP A 1041 7.22 -29.59 -37.77
C TRP A 1041 7.64 -30.82 -36.96
N ARG A 1042 7.69 -31.99 -37.61
CA ARG A 1042 8.07 -33.26 -36.97
C ARG A 1042 9.50 -33.24 -36.45
N ARG A 1043 10.42 -32.63 -37.22
CA ARG A 1043 11.82 -32.46 -36.81
C ARG A 1043 11.94 -31.60 -35.55
N HIS A 1044 11.08 -30.59 -35.41
CA HIS A 1044 11.04 -29.76 -34.20
C HIS A 1044 10.46 -30.51 -33.00
N MET A 1045 9.43 -31.33 -33.22
CA MET A 1045 8.88 -32.19 -32.17
C MET A 1045 9.90 -33.21 -31.68
N ASP A 1046 10.63 -33.86 -32.59
CA ASP A 1046 11.69 -34.81 -32.25
C ASP A 1046 12.81 -34.15 -31.43
N ARG A 1047 13.19 -32.91 -31.77
CA ARG A 1047 14.15 -32.11 -30.98
C ARG A 1047 13.64 -31.79 -29.57
N ILE A 1048 12.36 -31.42 -29.44
CA ILE A 1048 11.75 -31.15 -28.13
C ILE A 1048 11.76 -32.42 -27.28
N LEU A 1049 11.37 -33.57 -27.87
CA LEU A 1049 11.38 -34.85 -27.18
C LEU A 1049 12.79 -35.28 -26.78
N ALA A 1050 13.78 -35.12 -27.66
CA ALA A 1050 15.19 -35.43 -27.37
C ALA A 1050 15.75 -34.53 -26.26
N PHE A 1051 15.38 -33.25 -26.22
CA PHE A 1051 15.77 -32.35 -25.12
C PHE A 1051 15.17 -32.82 -23.79
N LEU A 1052 13.87 -33.11 -23.76
CA LEU A 1052 13.21 -33.57 -22.54
C LEU A 1052 13.80 -34.89 -22.06
N GLU A 1053 14.09 -35.83 -22.97
CA GLU A 1053 14.73 -37.12 -22.68
C GLU A 1053 16.14 -36.95 -22.11
N TYR A 1054 16.93 -36.01 -22.63
CA TYR A 1054 18.28 -35.74 -22.12
C TYR A 1054 18.29 -35.28 -20.65
N TRP A 1055 17.27 -34.54 -20.22
CA TRP A 1055 17.14 -33.96 -18.86
C TRP A 1055 16.19 -34.71 -17.92
N GLU A 1056 15.50 -35.76 -18.39
CA GLU A 1056 14.41 -36.41 -17.64
C GLU A 1056 14.84 -37.08 -16.33
N LEU A 1057 16.10 -37.52 -16.25
CA LEU A 1057 16.65 -38.15 -15.04
C LEU A 1057 16.91 -37.14 -13.91
N GLU A 1058 17.03 -35.85 -14.23
CA GLU A 1058 17.25 -34.81 -13.25
C GLU A 1058 15.95 -34.20 -12.73
N SER A 1059 14.89 -34.14 -13.55
CA SER A 1059 13.60 -33.54 -13.19
C SER A 1059 12.42 -34.45 -13.57
N PRO A 1060 11.64 -34.96 -12.59
CA PRO A 1060 10.57 -35.93 -12.84
C PRO A 1060 9.37 -35.35 -13.62
N ASP A 1061 9.14 -34.04 -13.52
CA ASP A 1061 8.08 -33.37 -14.28
C ASP A 1061 8.40 -33.24 -15.77
N LEU A 1062 9.69 -33.11 -16.14
CA LEU A 1062 10.12 -33.15 -17.54
C LEU A 1062 9.93 -34.54 -18.14
N ALA A 1063 10.19 -35.61 -17.37
CA ALA A 1063 9.89 -36.99 -17.77
C ALA A 1063 8.38 -37.18 -18.03
N ARG A 1064 7.54 -36.69 -17.11
CA ARG A 1064 6.07 -36.71 -17.27
C ARG A 1064 5.61 -35.86 -18.45
N GLY A 1065 6.21 -34.70 -18.67
CA GLY A 1065 5.96 -33.84 -19.82
C GLY A 1065 6.29 -34.53 -21.16
N ARG A 1066 7.41 -35.25 -21.23
CA ARG A 1066 7.78 -36.07 -22.40
C ARG A 1066 6.74 -37.14 -22.68
N ALA A 1067 6.34 -37.89 -21.65
CA ALA A 1067 5.34 -38.95 -21.77
C ALA A 1067 4.00 -38.41 -22.30
N ILE A 1068 3.53 -37.26 -21.77
CA ILE A 1068 2.32 -36.59 -22.24
C ILE A 1068 2.44 -36.20 -23.72
N LEU A 1069 3.55 -35.60 -24.14
CA LEU A 1069 3.76 -35.22 -25.53
C LEU A 1069 3.80 -36.43 -26.47
N GLN A 1070 4.45 -37.53 -26.07
CA GLN A 1070 4.50 -38.76 -26.86
C GLN A 1070 3.12 -39.42 -27.00
N GLU A 1071 2.36 -39.49 -25.91
CA GLU A 1071 1.01 -40.06 -25.92
C GLU A 1071 0.07 -39.22 -26.80
N THR A 1072 0.09 -37.90 -26.61
CA THR A 1072 -0.69 -36.95 -27.40
C THR A 1072 -0.30 -37.01 -28.88
N LEU A 1073 1.00 -37.14 -29.19
CA LEU A 1073 1.48 -37.30 -30.56
C LEU A 1073 1.03 -38.63 -31.19
N ARG A 1074 0.97 -39.74 -30.43
CA ARG A 1074 0.47 -41.03 -30.92
C ARG A 1074 -1.02 -40.97 -31.23
N GLU A 1075 -1.82 -40.36 -30.38
CA GLU A 1075 -3.27 -40.19 -30.60
C GLU A 1075 -3.59 -39.36 -31.85
N PHE A 1076 -2.73 -38.40 -32.20
CA PHE A 1076 -2.89 -37.57 -33.41
C PHE A 1076 -2.21 -38.15 -34.65
N GLY A 1077 -1.30 -39.11 -34.49
CA GLY A 1077 -0.56 -39.74 -35.57
C GLY A 1077 -1.43 -40.52 -36.56
N ASP A 1078 -2.61 -41.01 -36.13
CA ASP A 1078 -3.54 -41.74 -36.99
C ASP A 1078 -4.35 -40.83 -37.94
N VAL A 1079 -4.25 -39.50 -37.82
CA VAL A 1079 -4.96 -38.51 -38.67
C VAL A 1079 -4.08 -37.96 -39.80
N TYR A 1080 -2.75 -38.14 -39.72
CA TYR A 1080 -1.77 -37.58 -40.66
C TYR A 1080 -0.72 -38.59 -41.18
N ALA A 1081 -0.90 -39.89 -40.91
CA ALA A 1081 -0.29 -40.98 -41.66
C ALA A 1081 -1.16 -41.32 -42.89
#